data_AF-A0A3N1XSN6-F1
#
_entry.id   AF-A0A3N1XSN6-F1
#
_cell.length_a   1.000
_cell.length_b   1.000
_cell.length_c   1.000
_cell.angle_alpha   90.00
_cell.angle_beta   90.00
_cell.angle_gamma   90.00
#
_symmetry.space_group_name_H-M   'P 1'
#
loop_
_entity.id
_entity.type
_entity.pdbx_description
1 polymer ?
#
loop_
_entity_poly.entity_id
_entity_poly.type
_entity_poly.pdbx_seq_one_letter_code
_entity_poly.pdbx_strand_id
1 'polypeptide(L)'
;MKEKTNKYLYLGYRIFHNCFLTRKYVEKLRHSYELVKPTDEYTIGIHTMRLLIKSFLITLLLLGYSFSQNNLSIYTYGMILTLSYLLGNHIVMNGIEKEEFKLLKQLEKYLGEARHYYHANGTVEEAIYDSLEEAEYEISLHINHIYELLMNEDEFEISNYKEIAPNKFLVTFMALCQTTIIYGDTVKSGKSLFLTNLIHLKNEINVEILKREKTKHIFSGLIFISIFPVFFLKTIERWGVSNLPRLEEYYNGVYGIVVSILIFIITIISYQIIFYLKTNLNLRQKDYLFLENFSRTKVVDQYIAEWCNYNPIKAKKLNELVRKNGDGMTLRQYLAQKVIIGVGSFLLIHMIIFNIIVVSRWNTVHYVGNYSGISFADEKKEIQLYQEIIENNTDIYKDHPGIRKGLFPSKKDVSRQYVKLADLIEEGIRKDNFKINTYTTDILVDEIINRIKEYQSYGYYWYFILLAFGLSFILSHIPYFLLQSKKLFQNMDMENEVIQFHSIIIMLMYLPRMNVSIILEWLENFSEIFRYSIMECVDNFSYDEELAFHKLKEAEPFLPFTRIIQNLEACDKVGVEKAFDELAGQRDYYIEKRKQDNEIQLTNKGVLGKVLAYIPLFLTIGLYLIIPFVLESVRMFLSYITQINGM
;
A
#
# COMPACT_ATOMS: atom_id res chain seq x y z
N MET A 1 -19.39 0.93 -34.66
CA MET A 1 -19.58 0.60 -33.22
C MET A 1 -18.40 1.05 -32.34
N LYS A 2 -17.13 0.77 -32.72
CA LYS A 2 -15.93 1.27 -32.00
C LYS A 2 -15.86 2.80 -31.90
N GLU A 3 -16.11 3.54 -32.98
CA GLU A 3 -16.07 5.02 -32.95
C GLU A 3 -17.10 5.65 -32.01
N LYS A 4 -18.35 5.17 -32.01
CA LYS A 4 -19.39 5.66 -31.08
C LYS A 4 -18.95 5.44 -29.63
N THR A 5 -18.42 4.26 -29.33
CA THR A 5 -17.89 3.92 -27.99
C THR A 5 -16.75 4.85 -27.58
N ASN A 6 -15.81 5.12 -28.48
CA ASN A 6 -14.70 6.04 -28.25
C ASN A 6 -15.17 7.47 -27.97
N LYS A 7 -16.19 7.95 -28.70
CA LYS A 7 -16.80 9.27 -28.44
C LYS A 7 -17.41 9.35 -27.03
N TYR A 8 -18.11 8.31 -26.58
CA TYR A 8 -18.67 8.27 -25.21
C TYR A 8 -17.57 8.20 -24.14
N LEU A 9 -16.50 7.43 -24.37
CA LEU A 9 -15.35 7.36 -23.47
C LEU A 9 -14.66 8.71 -23.33
N TYR A 10 -14.46 9.43 -24.44
CA TYR A 10 -13.85 10.75 -24.42
C TYR A 10 -14.76 11.80 -23.75
N LEU A 11 -16.07 11.73 -23.98
CA LEU A 11 -17.03 12.59 -23.27
C LEU A 11 -16.97 12.35 -21.76
N GLY A 12 -16.91 11.07 -21.35
CA GLY A 12 -16.70 10.68 -19.96
C GLY A 12 -15.41 11.26 -19.40
N TYR A 13 -14.28 11.08 -20.10
CA TYR A 13 -13.00 11.68 -19.73
C TYR A 13 -13.13 13.18 -19.46
N ARG A 14 -13.75 13.95 -20.38
CA ARG A 14 -13.92 15.39 -20.24
C ARG A 14 -14.74 15.77 -18.99
N ILE A 15 -15.80 15.02 -18.69
CA ILE A 15 -16.63 15.26 -17.49
C ILE A 15 -15.81 15.04 -16.22
N PHE A 16 -15.10 13.92 -16.14
CA PHE A 16 -14.28 13.57 -14.97
C PHE A 16 -13.05 14.47 -14.82
N HIS A 17 -12.47 14.94 -15.92
CA HIS A 17 -11.37 15.88 -15.92
C HIS A 17 -11.80 17.27 -15.42
N ASN A 18 -13.01 17.73 -15.79
CA ASN A 18 -13.51 19.04 -15.39
C ASN A 18 -14.10 19.08 -13.97
N CYS A 19 -14.38 17.92 -13.36
CA CYS A 19 -14.94 17.86 -12.01
C CYS A 19 -13.86 18.03 -10.94
N PHE A 20 -14.04 18.98 -10.02
CA PHE A 20 -13.03 19.34 -9.02
C PHE A 20 -12.57 18.17 -8.12
N LEU A 21 -13.44 17.19 -7.87
CA LEU A 21 -13.14 16.02 -7.04
C LEU A 21 -12.23 15.01 -7.76
N THR A 22 -12.43 14.83 -9.06
CA THR A 22 -11.75 13.78 -9.84
C THR A 22 -10.62 14.30 -10.69
N ARG A 23 -10.58 15.61 -10.96
CA ARG A 23 -9.61 16.29 -11.82
C ARG A 23 -8.17 15.87 -11.54
N LYS A 24 -7.69 16.03 -10.30
CA LYS A 24 -6.30 15.70 -9.92
C LYS A 24 -5.96 14.23 -10.16
N TYR A 25 -6.89 13.33 -9.85
CA TYR A 25 -6.67 11.90 -10.04
C TYR A 25 -6.60 11.56 -11.54
N VAL A 26 -7.51 12.11 -12.34
CA VAL A 26 -7.52 11.93 -13.80
C VAL A 26 -6.29 12.54 -14.45
N GLU A 27 -5.86 13.74 -14.05
CA GLU A 27 -4.64 14.40 -14.53
C GLU A 27 -3.40 13.54 -14.25
N LYS A 28 -3.27 12.99 -13.05
CA LYS A 28 -2.16 12.09 -12.70
C LYS A 28 -2.13 10.85 -13.58
N LEU A 29 -3.29 10.25 -13.87
CA LEU A 29 -3.38 9.07 -14.73
C LEU A 29 -3.13 9.40 -16.20
N ARG A 30 -3.66 10.52 -16.68
CA ARG A 30 -3.41 11.05 -18.02
C ARG A 30 -1.91 11.23 -18.23
N HIS A 31 -1.25 11.95 -17.33
CA HIS A 31 0.20 12.18 -17.38
C HIS A 31 0.97 10.84 -17.37
N SER A 32 0.57 9.89 -16.53
CA SER A 32 1.21 8.57 -16.52
C SER A 32 1.06 7.83 -17.86
N TYR A 33 -0.10 7.93 -18.52
CA TYR A 33 -0.34 7.35 -19.84
C TYR A 33 0.40 8.08 -20.95
N GLU A 34 0.47 9.41 -20.88
CA GLU A 34 1.13 10.29 -21.85
C GLU A 34 2.62 9.97 -21.96
N LEU A 35 3.27 9.71 -20.82
CA LEU A 35 4.67 9.27 -20.81
C LEU A 35 4.88 7.91 -21.49
N VAL A 36 3.95 6.96 -21.31
CA VAL A 36 4.06 5.61 -21.89
C VAL A 36 3.66 5.61 -23.36
N LYS A 37 2.67 6.42 -23.74
CA LYS A 37 2.14 6.55 -25.10
C LYS A 37 1.98 8.03 -25.45
N PRO A 38 3.02 8.67 -25.99
CA PRO A 38 2.96 10.06 -26.43
C PRO A 38 2.14 10.12 -27.73
N THR A 39 0.81 10.16 -27.59
CA THR A 39 -0.15 10.26 -28.70
C THR A 39 -0.98 11.54 -28.59
N ASP A 40 -1.96 11.69 -29.49
CA ASP A 40 -2.96 12.73 -29.39
C ASP A 40 -3.76 12.66 -28.07
N GLU A 41 -4.17 13.84 -27.58
CA GLU A 41 -4.92 13.99 -26.33
C GLU A 41 -6.23 13.20 -26.32
N TYR A 42 -6.88 13.07 -27.48
CA TYR A 42 -8.13 12.34 -27.62
C TYR A 42 -7.94 10.84 -27.32
N THR A 43 -6.90 10.22 -27.88
CA THR A 43 -6.54 8.83 -27.64
C THR A 43 -6.11 8.60 -26.20
N ILE A 44 -5.32 9.49 -25.59
CA ILE A 44 -4.91 9.40 -24.18
C ILE A 44 -6.15 9.45 -23.26
N GLY A 45 -7.09 10.37 -23.52
CA GLY A 45 -8.33 10.50 -22.76
C GLY A 45 -9.18 9.23 -22.79
N ILE A 46 -9.30 8.58 -23.96
CA ILE A 46 -10.04 7.31 -24.11
C ILE A 46 -9.40 6.18 -23.30
N HIS A 47 -8.09 6.03 -23.36
CA HIS A 47 -7.38 4.97 -22.63
C HIS A 47 -7.47 5.18 -21.12
N THR A 48 -7.28 6.43 -20.67
CA THR A 48 -7.46 6.84 -19.27
C THR A 48 -8.85 6.49 -18.78
N MET A 49 -9.90 6.85 -19.54
CA MET A 49 -11.28 6.57 -19.14
C MET A 49 -11.62 5.08 -19.14
N ARG A 50 -11.09 4.32 -20.10
CA ARG A 50 -11.30 2.86 -20.15
C ARG A 50 -10.75 2.17 -18.89
N LEU A 51 -9.57 2.59 -18.43
CA LEU A 51 -8.98 2.07 -17.20
C LEU A 51 -9.80 2.47 -15.97
N LEU A 52 -10.23 3.74 -15.90
CA LEU A 52 -11.07 4.25 -14.82
C LEU A 52 -12.39 3.48 -14.73
N ILE A 53 -13.11 3.32 -15.84
CA ILE A 53 -14.38 2.56 -15.87
C ILE A 53 -14.18 1.12 -15.41
N LYS A 54 -13.11 0.46 -15.86
CA LYS A 54 -12.82 -0.93 -15.44
C LYS A 54 -12.60 -1.02 -13.93
N SER A 55 -11.81 -0.10 -13.36
CA SER A 55 -11.57 -0.07 -11.91
C SER A 55 -12.86 0.23 -11.15
N PHE A 56 -13.62 1.24 -11.60
CA PHE A 56 -14.85 1.68 -10.97
C PHE A 56 -15.92 0.58 -10.98
N LEU A 57 -16.11 -0.11 -12.09
CA LEU A 57 -17.11 -1.18 -12.22
C LEU A 57 -16.82 -2.33 -11.26
N ILE A 58 -15.56 -2.76 -11.15
CA ILE A 58 -15.18 -3.83 -10.20
C ILE A 58 -15.43 -3.38 -8.76
N THR A 59 -15.01 -2.16 -8.40
CA THR A 59 -15.23 -1.63 -7.04
C THR A 59 -16.71 -1.41 -6.73
N LEU A 60 -17.51 -0.99 -7.72
CA LEU A 60 -18.94 -0.77 -7.57
C LEU A 60 -19.69 -2.07 -7.38
N LEU A 61 -19.30 -3.15 -8.06
CA LEU A 61 -19.90 -4.48 -7.86
C LEU A 61 -19.65 -5.00 -6.44
N LEU A 62 -18.44 -4.84 -5.91
CA LEU A 62 -18.11 -5.24 -4.53
C LEU A 62 -18.83 -4.39 -3.50
N LEU A 63 -18.91 -3.07 -3.72
CA LEU A 63 -19.69 -2.17 -2.88
C LEU A 63 -21.17 -2.54 -2.94
N GLY A 64 -21.76 -2.72 -4.13
CA GLY A 64 -23.16 -3.08 -4.31
C GLY A 64 -23.52 -4.40 -3.63
N TYR A 65 -22.67 -5.43 -3.77
CA TYR A 65 -22.81 -6.69 -3.04
C TYR A 65 -22.78 -6.46 -1.52
N SER A 66 -21.82 -5.67 -1.04
CA SER A 66 -21.68 -5.37 0.38
C SER A 66 -22.90 -4.62 0.91
N PHE A 67 -23.33 -3.55 0.25
CA PHE A 67 -24.51 -2.74 0.62
C PHE A 67 -25.82 -3.53 0.57
N SER A 68 -25.92 -4.57 -0.26
CA SER A 68 -27.09 -5.47 -0.27
C SER A 68 -27.23 -6.27 1.02
N GLN A 69 -26.16 -6.37 1.81
CA GLN A 69 -26.21 -6.97 3.13
C GLN A 69 -26.88 -5.96 4.10
N ASN A 70 -28.20 -6.05 4.27
CA ASN A 70 -28.93 -5.29 5.31
C ASN A 70 -28.25 -5.36 6.70
N ASN A 71 -28.37 -4.27 7.49
CA ASN A 71 -27.85 -4.09 8.86
C ASN A 71 -26.31 -4.00 8.99
N LEU A 72 -25.67 -3.20 8.15
CA LEU A 72 -24.24 -2.86 8.28
C LEU A 72 -24.05 -1.75 9.32
N SER A 73 -23.06 -1.91 10.18
CA SER A 73 -22.62 -0.88 11.11
C SER A 73 -21.79 0.20 10.41
N ILE A 74 -21.70 1.40 10.99
CA ILE A 74 -20.90 2.52 10.44
C ILE A 74 -19.44 2.11 10.22
N TYR A 75 -18.85 1.33 11.15
CA TYR A 75 -17.46 0.90 11.01
C TYR A 75 -17.29 -0.11 9.86
N THR A 76 -18.24 -1.03 9.64
CA THR A 76 -18.20 -1.94 8.47
C THR A 76 -18.29 -1.20 7.14
N TYR A 77 -19.09 -0.13 7.05
CA TYR A 77 -19.09 0.74 5.88
C TYR A 77 -17.73 1.39 5.63
N GLY A 78 -17.09 1.91 6.69
CA GLY A 78 -15.75 2.48 6.58
C GLY A 78 -14.70 1.47 6.09
N MET A 79 -14.75 0.24 6.60
CA MET A 79 -13.83 -0.84 6.18
C MET A 79 -14.00 -1.18 4.70
N ILE A 80 -15.24 -1.43 4.27
CA ILE A 80 -15.56 -1.84 2.91
C ILE A 80 -15.19 -0.74 1.91
N LEU A 81 -15.52 0.53 2.23
CA LEU A 81 -15.16 1.67 1.39
C LEU A 81 -13.64 1.83 1.25
N THR A 82 -12.91 1.68 2.35
CA THR A 82 -11.44 1.74 2.35
C THR A 82 -10.83 0.64 1.49
N LEU A 83 -11.25 -0.62 1.67
CA LEU A 83 -10.74 -1.74 0.87
C LEU A 83 -11.09 -1.62 -0.61
N SER A 84 -12.29 -1.12 -0.92
CA SER A 84 -12.73 -0.88 -2.29
C SER A 84 -11.89 0.19 -2.96
N TYR A 85 -11.56 1.27 -2.24
CA TYR A 85 -10.63 2.30 -2.71
C TYR A 85 -9.22 1.73 -2.98
N LEU A 86 -8.67 0.95 -2.05
CA LEU A 86 -7.35 0.31 -2.22
C LEU A 86 -7.31 -0.64 -3.43
N LEU A 87 -8.36 -1.44 -3.62
CA LEU A 87 -8.48 -2.34 -4.76
C LEU A 87 -8.61 -1.58 -6.08
N GLY A 88 -9.42 -0.51 -6.11
CA GLY A 88 -9.57 0.36 -7.27
C GLY A 88 -8.24 0.96 -7.72
N ASN A 89 -7.50 1.56 -6.78
CA ASN A 89 -6.15 2.08 -7.04
C ASN A 89 -5.21 0.98 -7.55
N HIS A 90 -5.26 -0.21 -6.98
CA HIS A 90 -4.42 -1.33 -7.41
C HIS A 90 -4.71 -1.74 -8.87
N ILE A 91 -5.98 -1.82 -9.26
CA ILE A 91 -6.39 -2.15 -10.63
C ILE A 91 -5.85 -1.12 -11.63
N VAL A 92 -5.92 0.16 -11.27
CA VAL A 92 -5.42 1.26 -12.09
C VAL A 92 -3.90 1.18 -12.25
N MET A 93 -3.15 1.04 -11.14
CA MET A 93 -1.68 0.94 -11.19
C MET A 93 -1.23 -0.28 -12.02
N ASN A 94 -1.85 -1.44 -11.81
CA ASN A 94 -1.56 -2.64 -12.59
C ASN A 94 -1.93 -2.49 -14.09
N GLY A 95 -2.85 -1.59 -14.42
CA GLY A 95 -3.17 -1.21 -15.79
C GLY A 95 -2.04 -0.43 -16.46
N ILE A 96 -1.46 0.54 -15.76
CA ILE A 96 -0.32 1.34 -16.24
C ILE A 96 0.94 0.45 -16.37
N GLU A 97 1.25 -0.34 -15.33
CA GLU A 97 2.37 -1.29 -15.32
C GLU A 97 2.32 -2.25 -16.52
N LYS A 98 1.11 -2.64 -16.94
CA LYS A 98 0.93 -3.53 -18.10
C LYS A 98 1.32 -2.84 -19.41
N GLU A 99 1.00 -1.56 -19.57
CA GLU A 99 1.35 -0.80 -20.78
C GLU A 99 2.85 -0.49 -20.81
N GLU A 100 3.46 -0.13 -19.67
CA GLU A 100 4.92 0.01 -19.55
C GLU A 100 5.64 -1.30 -19.89
N PHE A 101 5.14 -2.42 -19.37
CA PHE A 101 5.70 -3.73 -19.67
C PHE A 101 5.54 -4.12 -21.14
N LYS A 102 4.44 -3.71 -21.78
CA LYS A 102 4.23 -3.89 -23.22
C LYS A 102 5.27 -3.09 -24.01
N LEU A 103 5.47 -1.82 -23.68
CA LEU A 103 6.48 -0.96 -24.31
C LEU A 103 7.89 -1.56 -24.19
N LEU A 104 8.24 -2.10 -23.01
CA LEU A 104 9.54 -2.73 -22.78
C LEU A 104 9.76 -3.96 -23.68
N LYS A 105 8.74 -4.79 -23.87
CA LYS A 105 8.81 -5.94 -24.80
C LYS A 105 8.95 -5.50 -26.26
N GLN A 106 8.24 -4.45 -26.64
CA GLN A 106 8.34 -3.90 -27.99
C GLN A 106 9.71 -3.30 -28.25
N LEU A 107 10.32 -2.62 -27.27
CA LEU A 107 11.69 -2.14 -27.34
C LEU A 107 12.68 -3.30 -27.54
N GLU A 108 12.55 -4.39 -26.78
CA GLU A 108 13.42 -5.58 -26.92
C GLU A 108 13.42 -6.15 -28.35
N LYS A 109 12.22 -6.25 -28.94
CA LYS A 109 12.03 -6.69 -30.32
C LYS A 109 12.59 -5.67 -31.32
N TYR A 110 12.26 -4.39 -31.15
CA TYR A 110 12.70 -3.29 -32.01
C TYR A 110 14.23 -3.19 -32.08
N LEU A 111 14.94 -3.39 -30.97
CA LEU A 111 16.41 -3.42 -30.98
C LEU A 111 16.98 -4.51 -31.89
N GLY A 112 16.23 -5.59 -32.12
CA GLY A 112 16.57 -6.60 -33.13
C GLY A 112 16.49 -6.07 -34.55
N GLU A 113 15.43 -5.32 -34.86
CA GLU A 113 15.21 -4.73 -36.18
C GLU A 113 16.19 -3.60 -36.47
N ALA A 114 16.36 -2.65 -35.54
CA ALA A 114 17.34 -1.57 -35.68
C ALA A 114 18.76 -2.12 -35.92
N ARG A 115 19.10 -3.23 -35.26
CA ARG A 115 20.37 -3.94 -35.47
C ARG A 115 20.46 -4.55 -36.88
N HIS A 116 19.38 -5.15 -37.37
CA HIS A 116 19.33 -5.73 -38.72
C HIS A 116 19.54 -4.65 -39.80
N TYR A 117 18.81 -3.53 -39.72
CA TYR A 117 18.97 -2.43 -40.68
C TYR A 117 20.33 -1.75 -40.58
N TYR A 118 20.90 -1.62 -39.37
CA TYR A 118 22.27 -1.10 -39.23
C TYR A 118 23.31 -1.99 -39.90
N HIS A 119 23.14 -3.33 -39.82
CA HIS A 119 24.01 -4.26 -40.55
C HIS A 119 23.94 -4.08 -42.08
N ALA A 120 22.82 -3.63 -42.62
CA ALA A 120 22.62 -3.41 -44.06
C ALA A 120 23.14 -2.04 -44.52
N ASN A 121 22.81 -0.98 -43.77
CA ASN A 121 23.01 0.40 -44.20
C ASN A 121 24.30 1.02 -43.64
N GLY A 122 24.78 0.55 -42.48
CA GLY A 122 26.00 1.04 -41.82
C GLY A 122 25.87 2.41 -41.14
N THR A 123 24.73 3.08 -41.27
CA THR A 123 24.40 4.37 -40.65
C THR A 123 23.29 4.20 -39.62
N VAL A 124 23.32 4.98 -38.54
CA VAL A 124 22.33 4.87 -37.45
C VAL A 124 21.01 5.49 -37.88
N GLU A 125 21.09 6.59 -38.61
CA GLU A 125 19.99 7.41 -39.08
C GLU A 125 19.08 6.61 -40.00
N GLU A 126 19.63 5.98 -41.04
CA GLU A 126 18.86 5.13 -41.96
C GLU A 126 18.37 3.88 -41.25
N ALA A 127 19.16 3.31 -40.34
CA ALA A 127 18.73 2.12 -39.59
C ALA A 127 17.51 2.39 -38.71
N ILE A 128 17.46 3.55 -38.03
CA ILE A 128 16.29 3.95 -37.25
C ILE A 128 15.11 4.24 -38.17
N TYR A 129 15.34 4.99 -39.25
CA TYR A 129 14.29 5.36 -40.19
C TYR A 129 13.62 4.15 -40.84
N ASP A 130 14.41 3.20 -41.36
CA ASP A 130 13.87 2.02 -42.05
C ASP A 130 13.21 1.04 -41.08
N SER A 131 13.76 0.90 -39.86
CA SER A 131 13.19 0.01 -38.84
C SER A 131 11.86 0.51 -38.26
N LEU A 132 11.47 1.77 -38.48
CA LEU A 132 10.19 2.30 -38.04
C LEU A 132 8.99 1.66 -38.76
N GLU A 133 9.15 1.21 -40.00
CA GLU A 133 8.06 0.57 -40.76
C GLU A 133 7.61 -0.75 -40.12
N GLU A 134 8.54 -1.48 -39.51
CA GLU A 134 8.29 -2.76 -38.83
C GLU A 134 8.00 -2.60 -37.33
N ALA A 135 8.17 -1.39 -36.79
CA ALA A 135 7.99 -1.09 -35.38
C ALA A 135 6.51 -1.19 -34.96
N GLU A 136 6.26 -1.83 -33.83
CA GLU A 136 4.91 -1.87 -33.26
C GLU A 136 4.45 -0.47 -32.81
N TYR A 137 3.14 -0.24 -32.81
CA TYR A 137 2.56 1.10 -32.65
C TYR A 137 3.07 1.89 -31.43
N GLU A 138 3.15 1.30 -30.23
CA GLU A 138 3.58 2.09 -29.06
C GLU A 138 5.07 2.42 -29.07
N ILE A 139 5.93 1.50 -29.53
CA ILE A 139 7.36 1.76 -29.64
C ILE A 139 7.65 2.73 -30.79
N SER A 140 6.93 2.66 -31.91
CA SER A 140 7.17 3.53 -33.06
C SER A 140 6.96 5.01 -32.71
N LEU A 141 6.04 5.35 -31.80
CA LEU A 141 5.87 6.71 -31.30
C LEU A 141 7.14 7.24 -30.61
N HIS A 142 7.75 6.41 -29.76
CA HIS A 142 8.98 6.78 -29.06
C HIS A 142 10.17 6.83 -30.00
N ILE A 143 10.31 5.86 -30.90
CA ILE A 143 11.41 5.81 -31.86
C ILE A 143 11.33 6.97 -32.86
N ASN A 144 10.14 7.34 -33.34
CA ASN A 144 9.96 8.52 -34.19
C ASN A 144 10.41 9.79 -33.47
N HIS A 145 10.00 9.97 -32.21
CA HIS A 145 10.43 11.12 -31.42
C HIS A 145 11.94 11.12 -31.17
N ILE A 146 12.53 9.96 -30.86
CA ILE A 146 13.99 9.82 -30.75
C ILE A 146 14.67 10.19 -32.07
N TYR A 147 14.16 9.73 -33.20
CA TYR A 147 14.70 10.06 -34.52
C TYR A 147 14.67 11.58 -34.77
N GLU A 148 13.53 12.23 -34.55
CA GLU A 148 13.39 13.70 -34.68
C GLU A 148 14.39 14.45 -33.79
N LEU A 149 14.52 14.06 -32.52
CA LEU A 149 15.47 14.67 -31.58
C LEU A 149 16.92 14.52 -32.03
N LEU A 150 17.29 13.34 -32.55
CA LEU A 150 18.64 13.09 -33.06
C LEU A 150 18.92 13.89 -34.34
N MET A 151 17.92 14.13 -35.19
CA MET A 151 18.09 14.88 -36.44
C MET A 151 18.11 16.40 -36.21
N ASN A 152 17.41 16.90 -35.19
CA ASN A 152 17.35 18.33 -34.89
C ASN A 152 18.57 18.84 -34.11
N GLU A 153 19.35 17.95 -33.49
CA GLU A 153 20.55 18.25 -32.69
C GLU A 153 20.35 19.27 -31.54
N ASP A 154 19.10 19.46 -31.06
CA ASP A 154 18.82 20.35 -29.92
C ASP A 154 19.17 19.64 -28.59
N GLU A 155 20.32 20.00 -28.02
CA GLU A 155 20.79 19.46 -26.73
C GLU A 155 19.77 19.67 -25.59
N PHE A 156 19.00 20.76 -25.62
CA PHE A 156 17.99 21.04 -24.60
C PHE A 156 16.82 20.06 -24.69
N GLU A 157 16.31 19.80 -25.90
CA GLU A 157 15.22 18.84 -26.10
C GLU A 157 15.66 17.40 -25.79
N ILE A 158 16.89 17.03 -26.14
CA ILE A 158 17.49 15.74 -25.78
C ILE A 158 17.59 15.60 -24.27
N SER A 159 18.06 16.63 -23.56
CA SER A 159 18.13 16.63 -22.10
C SER A 159 16.75 16.50 -21.46
N ASN A 160 15.75 17.21 -21.98
CA ASN A 160 14.38 17.11 -21.51
C ASN A 160 13.82 15.69 -21.70
N TYR A 161 14.06 15.05 -22.85
CA TYR A 161 13.64 13.66 -23.08
C TYR A 161 14.27 12.68 -22.08
N LYS A 162 15.57 12.86 -21.76
CA LYS A 162 16.27 12.02 -20.76
C LYS A 162 15.57 12.04 -19.40
N GLU A 163 14.96 13.17 -19.00
CA GLU A 163 14.23 13.29 -17.74
C GLU A 163 12.81 12.69 -17.78
N ILE A 164 12.12 12.77 -18.92
CA ILE A 164 10.71 12.36 -19.04
C ILE A 164 10.50 10.93 -19.57
N ALA A 165 11.53 10.30 -20.15
CA ALA A 165 11.39 9.00 -20.80
C ALA A 165 10.70 7.94 -19.91
N PRO A 166 9.82 7.09 -20.46
CA PRO A 166 9.02 6.16 -19.65
C PRO A 166 9.84 5.01 -19.06
N ASN A 167 11.01 4.74 -19.64
CA ASN A 167 11.98 3.81 -19.07
C ASN A 167 13.39 4.22 -19.47
N LYS A 168 14.35 3.87 -18.61
CA LYS A 168 15.77 4.16 -18.82
C LYS A 168 16.37 3.52 -20.07
N PHE A 169 15.82 2.40 -20.54
CA PHE A 169 16.38 1.70 -21.71
C PHE A 169 16.16 2.47 -23.02
N LEU A 170 15.08 3.25 -23.13
CA LEU A 170 14.90 4.19 -24.24
C LEU A 170 15.95 5.29 -24.21
N VAL A 171 16.28 5.81 -23.03
CA VAL A 171 17.36 6.79 -22.85
C VAL A 171 18.71 6.19 -23.25
N THR A 172 19.00 4.96 -22.81
CA THR A 172 20.22 4.26 -23.23
C THR A 172 20.27 4.08 -24.74
N PHE A 173 19.17 3.67 -25.37
CA PHE A 173 19.11 3.50 -26.82
C PHE A 173 19.38 4.81 -27.56
N MET A 174 18.64 5.89 -27.23
CA MET A 174 18.84 7.21 -27.80
C MET A 174 20.30 7.64 -27.69
N ALA A 175 20.89 7.48 -26.51
CA ALA A 175 22.21 8.02 -26.27
C ALA A 175 23.32 7.14 -26.89
N LEU A 176 23.10 5.83 -27.09
CA LEU A 176 23.95 4.99 -27.96
C LEU A 176 23.88 5.44 -29.42
N CYS A 177 22.69 5.76 -29.92
CA CYS A 177 22.51 6.31 -31.27
C CYS A 177 23.22 7.65 -31.42
N GLN A 178 22.96 8.59 -30.50
CA GLN A 178 23.60 9.91 -30.47
C GLN A 178 25.12 9.81 -30.48
N THR A 179 25.70 8.97 -29.62
CA THR A 179 27.15 8.83 -29.55
C THR A 179 27.74 8.27 -30.85
N THR A 180 27.02 7.34 -31.48
CA THR A 180 27.46 6.75 -32.75
C THR A 180 27.31 7.72 -33.93
N ILE A 181 26.30 8.58 -33.92
CA ILE A 181 26.12 9.65 -34.90
C ILE A 181 27.25 10.70 -34.78
N ILE A 182 27.52 11.17 -33.55
CA ILE A 182 28.51 12.24 -33.30
C ILE A 182 29.95 11.76 -33.55
N TYR A 183 30.29 10.58 -33.08
CA TYR A 183 31.69 10.11 -33.08
C TYR A 183 31.98 9.00 -34.10
N GLY A 184 30.96 8.48 -34.78
CA GLY A 184 31.05 7.31 -35.63
C GLY A 184 31.08 6.00 -34.84
N ASP A 185 30.84 4.89 -35.55
CA ASP A 185 31.00 3.56 -34.99
C ASP A 185 32.47 3.13 -35.02
N THR A 186 32.90 2.44 -33.96
CA THR A 186 34.26 1.91 -33.85
C THR A 186 34.24 0.39 -33.97
N VAL A 187 35.28 -0.17 -34.59
CA VAL A 187 35.40 -1.63 -34.75
C VAL A 187 36.39 -2.17 -33.72
N LYS A 188 35.90 -2.96 -32.77
CA LYS A 188 36.72 -3.67 -31.77
C LYS A 188 36.69 -5.17 -32.01
N SER A 189 37.86 -5.80 -32.09
CA SER A 189 37.99 -7.24 -32.32
C SER A 189 37.18 -7.75 -33.54
N GLY A 190 37.13 -6.94 -34.60
CA GLY A 190 36.38 -7.24 -35.83
C GLY A 190 34.86 -7.09 -35.74
N LYS A 191 34.32 -6.50 -34.66
CA LYS A 191 32.89 -6.23 -34.48
C LYS A 191 32.63 -4.75 -34.28
N SER A 192 31.54 -4.27 -34.86
CA SER A 192 30.96 -2.95 -34.58
C SER A 192 30.66 -2.80 -33.09
N LEU A 193 31.10 -1.69 -32.50
CA LEU A 193 30.82 -1.35 -31.12
C LEU A 193 29.34 -1.04 -30.94
N PHE A 194 28.73 -0.28 -31.85
CA PHE A 194 27.30 0.02 -31.81
C PHE A 194 26.46 -1.27 -31.80
N LEU A 195 26.71 -2.20 -32.71
CA LEU A 195 26.03 -3.50 -32.76
C LEU A 195 26.25 -4.32 -31.49
N THR A 196 27.44 -4.25 -30.90
CA THR A 196 27.77 -4.92 -29.64
C THR A 196 26.98 -4.31 -28.48
N ASN A 197 26.89 -2.98 -28.42
CA ASN A 197 26.14 -2.24 -27.42
C ASN A 197 24.62 -2.45 -27.54
N LEU A 198 24.07 -2.55 -28.75
CA LEU A 198 22.66 -2.93 -28.95
C LEU A 198 22.36 -4.33 -28.38
N ILE A 199 23.27 -5.29 -28.54
CA ILE A 199 23.15 -6.62 -27.92
C ILE A 199 23.22 -6.51 -26.40
N HIS A 200 24.10 -5.66 -25.87
CA HIS A 200 24.23 -5.45 -24.43
C HIS A 200 22.95 -4.88 -23.83
N LEU A 201 22.40 -3.82 -24.44
CA LEU A 201 21.13 -3.22 -24.06
C LEU A 201 19.97 -4.23 -24.16
N LYS A 202 19.91 -5.02 -25.24
CA LYS A 202 18.91 -6.07 -25.41
C LYS A 202 18.97 -7.13 -24.31
N ASN A 203 20.17 -7.55 -23.90
CA ASN A 203 20.35 -8.50 -22.81
C ASN A 203 19.88 -7.94 -21.45
N GLU A 204 20.17 -6.67 -21.18
CA GLU A 204 19.70 -5.97 -19.98
C GLU A 204 18.17 -5.88 -19.93
N ILE A 205 17.54 -5.52 -21.04
CA ILE A 205 16.08 -5.50 -21.17
C ILE A 205 15.49 -6.89 -20.95
N ASN A 206 16.10 -7.94 -21.51
CA ASN A 206 15.65 -9.31 -21.33
C ASN A 206 15.71 -9.77 -19.86
N VAL A 207 16.76 -9.42 -19.12
CA VAL A 207 16.85 -9.69 -17.68
C VAL A 207 15.71 -9.00 -16.93
N GLU A 208 15.41 -7.74 -17.26
CA GLU A 208 14.31 -6.98 -16.63
C GLU A 208 12.93 -7.53 -17.02
N ILE A 209 12.72 -7.95 -18.27
CA ILE A 209 11.48 -8.61 -18.71
C ILE A 209 11.25 -9.89 -17.91
N LEU A 210 12.25 -10.78 -17.84
CA LEU A 210 12.16 -12.03 -17.10
C LEU A 210 11.86 -11.79 -15.61
N LYS A 211 12.51 -10.79 -15.00
CA LYS A 211 12.23 -10.38 -13.62
C LYS A 211 10.76 -9.97 -13.46
N ARG A 212 10.25 -9.06 -14.31
CA ARG A 212 8.86 -8.58 -14.24
C ARG A 212 7.83 -9.70 -14.50
N GLU A 213 8.11 -10.63 -15.41
CA GLU A 213 7.25 -11.80 -15.67
C GLU A 213 7.15 -12.72 -14.47
N LYS A 214 8.30 -13.10 -13.88
CA LYS A 214 8.32 -13.92 -12.67
C LYS A 214 7.60 -13.20 -11.53
N THR A 215 7.81 -11.89 -11.35
CA THR A 215 7.13 -11.09 -10.31
C THR A 215 5.62 -11.12 -10.50
N LYS A 216 5.15 -10.87 -11.73
CA LYS A 216 3.72 -10.95 -12.06
C LYS A 216 3.14 -12.33 -11.76
N HIS A 217 3.87 -13.40 -12.08
CA HIS A 217 3.43 -14.77 -11.81
C HIS A 217 3.32 -15.05 -10.29
N ILE A 218 4.37 -14.72 -9.53
CA ILE A 218 4.43 -15.00 -8.08
C ILE A 218 3.40 -14.19 -7.28
N PHE A 219 3.19 -12.93 -7.65
CA PHE A 219 2.24 -12.05 -6.97
C PHE A 219 0.84 -12.05 -7.58
N SER A 220 0.59 -12.86 -8.60
CA SER A 220 -0.72 -12.96 -9.24
C SER A 220 -1.77 -13.37 -8.22
N GLY A 221 -2.79 -12.53 -8.03
CA GLY A 221 -3.92 -12.82 -7.15
C GLY A 221 -3.63 -12.69 -5.64
N LEU A 222 -2.38 -12.55 -5.17
CA LEU A 222 -2.07 -12.44 -3.73
C LEU A 222 -2.76 -11.23 -3.08
N ILE A 223 -2.74 -10.09 -3.78
CA ILE A 223 -3.42 -8.86 -3.34
C ILE A 223 -4.93 -9.10 -3.22
N PHE A 224 -5.52 -9.80 -4.20
CA PHE A 224 -6.94 -10.12 -4.17
C PHE A 224 -7.28 -11.05 -2.99
N ILE A 225 -6.54 -12.14 -2.79
CA ILE A 225 -6.74 -13.09 -1.68
C ILE A 225 -6.62 -12.40 -0.31
N SER A 226 -5.73 -11.41 -0.17
CA SER A 226 -5.57 -10.69 1.11
C SER A 226 -6.76 -9.81 1.49
N ILE A 227 -7.40 -9.16 0.50
CA ILE A 227 -8.49 -8.20 0.72
C ILE A 227 -9.85 -8.89 0.74
N PHE A 228 -10.05 -9.87 -0.14
CA PHE A 228 -11.33 -10.49 -0.43
C PHE A 228 -12.11 -10.99 0.81
N PRO A 229 -11.49 -11.65 1.82
CA PRO A 229 -12.22 -12.20 2.96
C PRO A 229 -13.04 -11.19 3.76
N VAL A 230 -12.62 -9.92 3.82
CA VAL A 230 -13.28 -8.90 4.64
C VAL A 230 -14.65 -8.53 4.08
N PHE A 231 -14.84 -8.60 2.76
CA PHE A 231 -16.13 -8.35 2.11
C PHE A 231 -17.20 -9.38 2.50
N PHE A 232 -16.81 -10.53 3.07
CA PHE A 232 -17.72 -11.62 3.44
C PHE A 232 -17.95 -11.74 4.94
N LEU A 233 -17.42 -10.85 5.78
CA LEU A 233 -17.65 -10.90 7.24
C LEU A 233 -19.15 -10.90 7.56
N LYS A 234 -19.92 -9.97 6.99
CA LYS A 234 -21.37 -9.91 7.25
C LYS A 234 -22.13 -11.11 6.67
N THR A 235 -21.66 -11.66 5.56
CA THR A 235 -22.23 -12.89 4.96
C THR A 235 -22.02 -14.09 5.87
N ILE A 236 -20.80 -14.23 6.43
CA ILE A 236 -20.46 -15.29 7.41
C ILE A 236 -21.30 -15.14 8.67
N GLU A 237 -21.42 -13.92 9.20
CA GLU A 237 -22.25 -13.64 10.36
C GLU A 237 -23.71 -14.05 10.10
N ARG A 238 -24.31 -13.60 8.99
CA ARG A 238 -25.71 -13.91 8.66
C ARG A 238 -25.92 -15.40 8.51
N TRP A 239 -25.02 -16.08 7.80
CA TRP A 239 -25.06 -17.53 7.68
C TRP A 239 -24.96 -18.19 9.06
N GLY A 240 -24.03 -17.74 9.92
CA GLY A 240 -23.86 -18.25 11.27
C GLY A 240 -25.12 -18.10 12.12
N VAL A 241 -25.67 -16.88 12.20
CA VAL A 241 -26.89 -16.56 12.97
C VAL A 241 -28.10 -17.32 12.43
N SER A 242 -28.20 -17.54 11.12
CA SER A 242 -29.30 -18.33 10.53
C SER A 242 -29.29 -19.80 10.95
N ASN A 243 -28.13 -20.35 11.28
CA ASN A 243 -27.97 -21.73 11.75
C ASN A 243 -28.03 -21.83 13.28
N LEU A 244 -27.42 -20.87 13.99
CA LEU A 244 -27.39 -20.78 15.45
C LEU A 244 -27.71 -19.34 15.88
N PRO A 245 -28.97 -19.02 16.21
CA PRO A 245 -29.38 -17.66 16.56
C PRO A 245 -28.61 -17.04 17.73
N ARG A 246 -28.14 -17.86 18.68
CA ARG A 246 -27.34 -17.40 19.83
C ARG A 246 -25.99 -16.78 19.45
N LEU A 247 -25.47 -17.07 18.25
CA LEU A 247 -24.24 -16.44 17.76
C LEU A 247 -24.37 -14.93 17.56
N GLU A 248 -25.59 -14.41 17.51
CA GLU A 248 -25.85 -12.98 17.39
C GLU A 248 -25.21 -12.17 18.53
N GLU A 249 -25.15 -12.73 19.75
CA GLU A 249 -24.48 -12.11 20.91
C GLU A 249 -22.97 -11.91 20.65
N TYR A 250 -22.32 -12.87 19.99
CA TYR A 250 -20.89 -12.79 19.69
C TYR A 250 -20.58 -11.81 18.56
N TYR A 251 -21.36 -11.85 17.48
CA TYR A 251 -21.12 -11.00 16.31
C TYR A 251 -21.49 -9.54 16.54
N ASN A 252 -22.60 -9.27 17.23
CA ASN A 252 -23.01 -7.90 17.54
C ASN A 252 -22.38 -7.38 18.84
N GLY A 253 -21.83 -8.26 19.69
CA GLY A 253 -21.12 -7.89 20.92
C GLY A 253 -19.72 -7.33 20.70
N VAL A 254 -19.03 -7.06 21.82
CA VAL A 254 -17.65 -6.52 21.84
C VAL A 254 -16.70 -7.41 21.05
N TYR A 255 -16.86 -8.73 21.13
CA TYR A 255 -16.03 -9.71 20.42
C TYR A 255 -16.07 -9.49 18.91
N GLY A 256 -17.26 -9.48 18.30
CA GLY A 256 -17.42 -9.32 16.85
C GLY A 256 -16.87 -8.00 16.33
N ILE A 257 -17.05 -6.89 17.08
CA ILE A 257 -16.47 -5.58 16.75
C ILE A 257 -14.93 -5.65 16.77
N VAL A 258 -14.34 -6.14 17.86
CA VAL A 258 -12.88 -6.19 18.04
C VAL A 258 -12.24 -7.11 17.00
N VAL A 259 -12.81 -8.29 16.76
CA VAL A 259 -12.29 -9.24 15.78
C VAL A 259 -12.41 -8.70 14.36
N SER A 260 -13.53 -8.05 14.00
CA SER A 260 -13.70 -7.42 12.69
C SER A 260 -12.65 -6.34 12.43
N ILE A 261 -12.41 -5.47 13.42
CA ILE A 261 -11.40 -4.41 13.33
C ILE A 261 -9.99 -5.00 13.23
N LEU A 262 -9.70 -6.03 14.02
CA LEU A 262 -8.41 -6.73 13.99
C LEU A 262 -8.16 -7.35 12.60
N ILE A 263 -9.13 -8.07 12.04
CA ILE A 263 -9.04 -8.64 10.70
C ILE A 263 -8.79 -7.53 9.68
N PHE A 264 -9.53 -6.43 9.74
CA PHE A 264 -9.37 -5.31 8.82
C PHE A 264 -7.98 -4.64 8.89
N ILE A 265 -7.47 -4.39 10.10
CA ILE A 265 -6.12 -3.84 10.29
C ILE A 265 -5.07 -4.78 9.69
N ILE A 266 -5.18 -6.08 9.97
CA ILE A 266 -4.25 -7.08 9.46
C ILE A 266 -4.37 -7.19 7.93
N THR A 267 -5.56 -7.11 7.35
CA THR A 267 -5.77 -7.03 5.91
C THR A 267 -5.06 -5.83 5.28
N ILE A 268 -5.19 -4.64 5.87
CA ILE A 268 -4.52 -3.43 5.36
C ILE A 268 -3.00 -3.61 5.40
N ILE A 269 -2.46 -4.12 6.51
CA ILE A 269 -1.02 -4.35 6.68
C ILE A 269 -0.53 -5.38 5.66
N SER A 270 -1.21 -6.52 5.54
CA SER A 270 -0.91 -7.55 4.54
C SER A 270 -0.94 -6.97 3.13
N TYR A 271 -1.98 -6.23 2.76
CA TYR A 271 -2.08 -5.57 1.47
C TYR A 271 -0.89 -4.63 1.20
N GLN A 272 -0.56 -3.75 2.15
CA GLN A 272 0.53 -2.79 1.99
C GLN A 272 1.88 -3.49 1.79
N ILE A 273 2.16 -4.53 2.57
CA ILE A 273 3.40 -5.29 2.45
C ILE A 273 3.43 -6.05 1.13
N ILE A 274 2.35 -6.74 0.73
CA ILE A 274 2.30 -7.46 -0.55
C ILE A 274 2.47 -6.49 -1.72
N PHE A 275 1.83 -5.31 -1.66
CA PHE A 275 2.00 -4.27 -2.67
C PHE A 275 3.47 -3.82 -2.75
N TYR A 276 4.10 -3.54 -1.61
CA TYR A 276 5.52 -3.20 -1.53
C TYR A 276 6.45 -4.31 -2.06
N LEU A 277 6.15 -5.58 -1.77
CA LEU A 277 6.94 -6.72 -2.25
C LEU A 277 6.79 -6.95 -3.76
N LYS A 278 5.61 -6.66 -4.34
CA LYS A 278 5.32 -6.77 -5.77
C LYS A 278 6.00 -5.65 -6.55
N THR A 279 5.87 -4.42 -6.08
CA THR A 279 6.35 -3.25 -6.80
C THR A 279 7.87 -3.17 -6.68
N ASN A 280 8.58 -3.25 -7.82
CA ASN A 280 9.94 -2.71 -7.88
C ASN A 280 9.77 -1.23 -7.58
N LEU A 281 10.34 -0.75 -6.47
CA LEU A 281 10.32 0.67 -6.14
C LEU A 281 11.09 1.39 -7.24
N ASN A 282 10.43 1.79 -8.32
CA ASN A 282 10.90 2.94 -9.05
C ASN A 282 10.74 4.07 -8.03
N LEU A 283 11.86 4.54 -7.48
CA LEU A 283 11.91 5.69 -6.57
C LEU A 283 11.65 6.96 -7.37
N ARG A 284 10.55 6.98 -8.14
CA ARG A 284 10.06 8.19 -8.76
C ARG A 284 9.66 9.09 -7.61
N GLN A 285 10.38 10.21 -7.45
CA GLN A 285 10.15 11.17 -6.38
C GLN A 285 8.65 11.43 -6.26
N LYS A 286 8.10 11.14 -5.08
CA LYS A 286 6.67 11.35 -4.85
C LYS A 286 6.45 12.81 -4.52
N ASP A 287 5.52 13.43 -5.22
CA ASP A 287 5.05 14.76 -4.87
C ASP A 287 4.26 14.71 -3.56
N TYR A 288 4.89 15.12 -2.47
CA TYR A 288 4.30 15.21 -1.13
C TYR A 288 3.51 16.52 -0.92
N LEU A 289 2.79 17.00 -1.94
CA LEU A 289 2.10 18.30 -1.93
C LEU A 289 1.12 18.46 -0.75
N PHE A 290 0.39 17.40 -0.39
CA PHE A 290 -0.52 17.44 0.76
C PHE A 290 0.24 17.58 2.08
N LEU A 291 1.32 16.80 2.25
CA LEU A 291 2.17 16.88 3.44
C LEU A 291 2.88 18.23 3.51
N GLU A 292 3.30 18.77 2.38
CA GLU A 292 3.90 20.08 2.28
C GLU A 292 2.92 21.17 2.74
N ASN A 293 1.73 21.21 2.15
CA ASN A 293 0.68 22.16 2.54
C ASN A 293 0.32 22.02 4.03
N PHE A 294 0.17 20.79 4.53
CA PHE A 294 -0.11 20.55 5.94
C PHE A 294 1.04 20.99 6.85
N SER A 295 2.29 20.75 6.46
CA SER A 295 3.50 21.13 7.21
C SER A 295 3.73 22.64 7.29
N ARG A 296 3.07 23.42 6.42
CA ARG A 296 3.11 24.89 6.39
C ARG A 296 1.98 25.53 7.20
N THR A 297 1.05 24.74 7.76
CA THR A 297 0.02 25.30 8.65
C THR A 297 0.67 25.78 9.95
N LYS A 298 0.23 26.94 10.47
CA LYS A 298 0.87 27.63 11.61
C LYS A 298 1.12 26.72 12.82
N VAL A 299 0.14 25.88 13.16
CA VAL A 299 0.22 24.96 14.32
C VAL A 299 1.29 23.89 14.11
N VAL A 300 1.31 23.28 12.92
CA VAL A 300 2.24 22.18 12.61
C VAL A 300 3.65 22.72 12.38
N ASP A 301 3.78 23.85 11.68
CA ASP A 301 5.05 24.53 11.44
C ASP A 301 5.73 24.92 12.75
N GLN A 302 4.98 25.55 13.68
CA GLN A 302 5.50 25.92 14.99
C GLN A 302 5.98 24.69 15.78
N TYR A 303 5.18 23.61 15.83
CA TYR A 303 5.59 22.37 16.49
C TYR A 303 6.85 21.76 15.88
N ILE A 304 6.95 21.71 14.54
CA ILE A 304 8.12 21.17 13.85
C ILE A 304 9.37 22.01 14.14
N ALA A 305 9.25 23.34 14.08
CA ALA A 305 10.34 24.27 14.34
C ALA A 305 10.84 24.14 15.79
N GLU A 306 9.92 24.14 16.76
CA GLU A 306 10.25 23.95 18.19
C GLU A 306 10.93 22.60 18.44
N TRP A 307 10.42 21.51 17.83
CA TRP A 307 11.02 20.18 17.97
C TRP A 307 12.44 20.11 17.42
N CYS A 308 12.67 20.70 16.24
CA CYS A 308 13.99 20.78 15.61
C CYS A 308 14.97 21.61 16.45
N ASN A 309 14.52 22.74 16.98
CA ASN A 309 15.34 23.63 17.82
C ASN A 309 15.72 22.95 19.16
N TYR A 310 14.80 22.19 19.76
CA TYR A 310 15.07 21.47 21.00
C TYR A 310 15.95 20.21 20.79
N ASN A 311 15.92 19.61 19.59
CA ASN A 311 16.65 18.37 19.28
C ASN A 311 17.52 18.46 18.01
N PRO A 312 18.53 19.35 17.95
CA PRO A 312 19.29 19.60 16.72
C PRO A 312 20.05 18.36 16.21
N ILE A 313 20.66 17.58 17.11
CA ILE A 313 21.41 16.36 16.73
C ILE A 313 20.48 15.29 16.16
N LYS A 314 19.30 15.10 16.77
CA LYS A 314 18.32 14.10 16.29
C LYS A 314 17.70 14.55 14.97
N ALA A 315 17.44 15.84 14.81
CA ALA A 315 16.94 16.41 13.57
C ALA A 315 17.94 16.20 12.42
N LYS A 316 19.25 16.44 12.65
CA LYS A 316 20.30 16.18 11.66
C LYS A 316 20.36 14.71 11.25
N LYS A 317 20.46 13.79 12.22
CA LYS A 317 20.50 12.34 11.94
C LYS A 317 19.24 11.85 11.22
N LEU A 318 18.07 12.37 11.59
CA LEU A 318 16.81 12.01 10.94
C LEU A 318 16.73 12.57 9.52
N ASN A 319 17.21 13.79 9.28
CA ASN A 319 17.28 14.38 7.95
C ASN A 319 18.18 13.55 7.03
N GLU A 320 19.37 13.17 7.49
CA GLU A 320 20.27 12.28 6.75
C GLU A 320 19.59 10.96 6.41
N LEU A 321 18.89 10.36 7.38
CA LEU A 321 18.22 9.08 7.17
C LEU A 321 17.03 9.18 6.21
N VAL A 322 16.25 10.26 6.25
CA VAL A 322 15.17 10.52 5.30
C VAL A 322 15.72 10.76 3.89
N ARG A 323 16.81 11.54 3.76
CA ARG A 323 17.45 11.81 2.46
C ARG A 323 18.04 10.55 1.83
N LYS A 324 18.75 9.73 2.62
CA LYS A 324 19.29 8.43 2.17
C LYS A 324 18.23 7.44 1.70
N ASN A 325 16.95 7.64 2.05
CA ASN A 325 15.86 6.77 1.60
C ASN A 325 15.36 7.08 0.18
N GLY A 326 15.88 8.12 -0.51
CA GLY A 326 15.62 8.38 -1.93
C GLY A 326 14.17 8.73 -2.30
N ASP A 327 13.24 8.81 -1.34
CA ASP A 327 11.80 9.00 -1.59
C ASP A 327 11.45 10.47 -1.96
N GLY A 328 12.42 11.39 -1.94
CA GLY A 328 12.22 12.83 -2.19
C GLY A 328 11.55 13.60 -1.03
N MET A 329 11.31 12.94 0.11
CA MET A 329 10.64 13.57 1.25
C MET A 329 11.60 14.44 2.06
N THR A 330 11.14 15.61 2.50
CA THR A 330 11.90 16.49 3.40
C THR A 330 11.68 16.10 4.87
N LEU A 331 12.60 16.50 5.76
CA LEU A 331 12.44 16.31 7.21
C LEU A 331 11.10 16.89 7.72
N ARG A 332 10.68 18.05 7.19
CA ARG A 332 9.42 18.71 7.56
C ARG A 332 8.21 17.86 7.18
N GLN A 333 8.16 17.37 5.94
CA GLN A 333 7.08 16.50 5.47
C GLN A 333 7.02 15.20 6.29
N TYR A 334 8.18 14.61 6.62
CA TYR A 334 8.24 13.41 7.47
C TYR A 334 7.64 13.65 8.87
N LEU A 335 8.02 14.74 9.54
CA LEU A 335 7.49 15.07 10.86
C LEU A 335 5.99 15.39 10.80
N ALA A 336 5.53 16.08 9.75
CA ALA A 336 4.12 16.31 9.48
C ALA A 336 3.33 15.00 9.33
N GLN A 337 3.88 14.01 8.63
CA GLN A 337 3.27 12.68 8.50
C GLN A 337 3.08 11.99 9.86
N LYS A 338 4.08 12.09 10.76
CA LYS A 338 3.98 11.54 12.12
C LYS A 338 2.84 12.19 12.91
N VAL A 339 2.67 13.50 12.79
CA VAL A 339 1.58 14.23 13.46
C VAL A 339 0.21 13.80 12.92
N ILE A 340 0.06 13.68 11.59
CA ILE A 340 -1.20 13.21 10.98
C ILE A 340 -1.56 11.81 11.47
N ILE A 341 -0.60 10.88 11.48
CA ILE A 341 -0.84 9.51 11.94
C ILE A 341 -1.17 9.47 13.44
N GLY A 342 -0.47 10.27 14.26
CA GLY A 342 -0.77 10.42 15.67
C GLY A 342 -2.20 10.91 15.90
N VAL A 343 -2.53 12.10 15.40
CA VAL A 343 -3.87 12.69 15.57
C VAL A 343 -4.98 11.81 14.98
N GLY A 344 -4.76 11.28 13.77
CA GLY A 344 -5.73 10.40 13.11
C GLY A 344 -5.98 9.10 13.88
N SER A 345 -4.92 8.46 14.41
CA SER A 345 -5.09 7.26 15.24
C SER A 345 -5.78 7.55 16.57
N PHE A 346 -5.48 8.69 17.21
CA PHE A 346 -6.15 9.11 18.44
C PHE A 346 -7.67 9.25 18.24
N LEU A 347 -8.10 9.94 17.18
CA LEU A 347 -9.52 10.12 16.85
C LEU A 347 -10.20 8.79 16.50
N LEU A 348 -9.52 7.94 15.73
CA LEU A 348 -10.04 6.64 15.32
C LEU A 348 -10.26 5.72 16.54
N ILE A 349 -9.31 5.68 17.48
CA ILE A 349 -9.45 4.88 18.71
C ILE A 349 -10.63 5.38 19.56
N HIS A 350 -10.80 6.70 19.69
CA HIS A 350 -11.97 7.27 20.39
C HIS A 350 -13.28 6.87 19.74
N MET A 351 -13.35 6.95 18.40
CA MET A 351 -14.53 6.54 17.65
C MET A 351 -14.86 5.06 17.89
N ILE A 352 -13.86 4.17 17.92
CA ILE A 352 -14.05 2.74 18.21
C ILE A 352 -14.55 2.54 19.64
N ILE A 353 -13.91 3.14 20.65
CA ILE A 353 -14.31 2.99 22.05
C ILE A 353 -15.74 3.49 22.26
N PHE A 354 -16.07 4.64 21.70
CA PHE A 354 -17.43 5.20 21.76
C PHE A 354 -18.44 4.25 21.10
N ASN A 355 -18.12 3.71 19.92
CA ASN A 355 -18.97 2.74 19.24
C ASN A 355 -19.19 1.47 20.09
N ILE A 356 -18.12 0.92 20.69
CA ILE A 356 -18.22 -0.24 21.58
C ILE A 356 -19.17 0.07 22.75
N ILE A 357 -19.07 1.25 23.38
CA ILE A 357 -19.95 1.62 24.50
C ILE A 357 -21.41 1.71 24.06
N VAL A 358 -21.68 2.39 22.94
CA VAL A 358 -23.05 2.55 22.42
C VAL A 358 -23.66 1.19 22.05
N VAL A 359 -22.90 0.34 21.34
CA VAL A 359 -23.37 -0.99 20.94
C VAL A 359 -23.55 -1.89 22.16
N SER A 360 -22.62 -1.89 23.12
CA SER A 360 -22.75 -2.71 24.33
C SER A 360 -24.01 -2.35 25.13
N ARG A 361 -24.29 -1.04 25.29
CA ARG A 361 -25.52 -0.56 25.92
C ARG A 361 -26.78 -1.02 25.20
N TRP A 362 -26.80 -0.89 23.87
CA TRP A 362 -27.92 -1.34 23.06
C TRP A 362 -28.15 -2.85 23.21
N ASN A 363 -27.06 -3.63 23.14
CA ASN A 363 -27.11 -5.09 23.23
C ASN A 363 -27.58 -5.60 24.58
N THR A 364 -27.17 -4.97 25.69
CA THR A 364 -27.62 -5.38 27.04
C THR A 364 -29.15 -5.31 27.19
N VAL A 365 -29.80 -4.36 26.53
CA VAL A 365 -31.26 -4.19 26.55
C VAL A 365 -31.96 -5.12 25.56
N HIS A 366 -31.52 -5.14 24.31
CA HIS A 366 -32.26 -5.75 23.20
C HIS A 366 -31.85 -7.20 22.87
N TYR A 367 -30.67 -7.68 23.31
CA TYR A 367 -30.26 -9.07 23.12
C TYR A 367 -30.56 -9.93 24.34
N VAL A 368 -31.78 -10.47 24.40
CA VAL A 368 -32.28 -11.31 25.50
C VAL A 368 -32.25 -12.83 25.16
N GLY A 369 -31.82 -13.19 23.95
CA GLY A 369 -31.77 -14.58 23.47
C GLY A 369 -30.82 -15.52 24.24
N ASN A 370 -29.95 -14.96 25.08
CA ASN A 370 -29.00 -15.66 25.95
C ASN A 370 -29.56 -15.99 27.35
N TYR A 371 -30.79 -15.55 27.67
CA TYR A 371 -31.47 -15.91 28.91
C TYR A 371 -31.61 -17.43 29.03
N SER A 372 -31.02 -17.99 30.09
CA SER A 372 -30.87 -19.45 30.29
C SER A 372 -31.70 -19.99 31.46
N GLY A 373 -32.58 -19.18 32.07
CA GLY A 373 -33.47 -19.56 33.16
C GLY A 373 -34.62 -20.50 32.75
N ILE A 374 -34.41 -21.33 31.73
CA ILE A 374 -35.41 -22.17 31.08
C ILE A 374 -35.29 -23.59 31.62
N SER A 375 -36.40 -24.16 32.07
CA SER A 375 -36.59 -25.60 32.15
C SER A 375 -36.90 -26.14 30.76
N PHE A 376 -36.36 -27.30 30.35
CA PHE A 376 -36.67 -27.93 29.04
C PHE A 376 -38.17 -28.20 28.80
N ALA A 377 -39.01 -28.03 29.83
CA ALA A 377 -40.46 -28.19 29.79
C ALA A 377 -41.23 -26.96 29.25
N ASP A 378 -40.60 -25.79 29.16
CA ASP A 378 -41.30 -24.54 28.77
C ASP A 378 -41.54 -24.48 27.25
N GLU A 379 -42.75 -24.09 26.84
CA GLU A 379 -43.07 -23.94 25.42
C GLU A 379 -42.31 -22.76 24.79
N LYS A 380 -41.99 -22.84 23.48
CA LYS A 380 -41.32 -21.76 22.73
C LYS A 380 -41.99 -20.39 22.89
N LYS A 381 -43.31 -20.36 23.13
CA LYS A 381 -44.09 -19.13 23.36
C LYS A 381 -43.84 -18.51 24.75
N GLU A 382 -43.60 -19.31 25.77
CA GLU A 382 -43.31 -18.82 27.12
C GLU A 382 -41.91 -18.22 27.20
N ILE A 383 -40.93 -18.83 26.52
CA ILE A 383 -39.57 -18.28 26.39
C ILE A 383 -39.60 -16.91 25.71
N GLN A 384 -40.41 -16.75 24.66
CA GLN A 384 -40.58 -15.48 23.95
C GLN A 384 -41.23 -14.42 24.85
N LEU A 385 -42.24 -14.80 25.64
CA LEU A 385 -42.87 -13.91 26.61
C LEU A 385 -41.89 -13.43 27.67
N TYR A 386 -41.06 -14.33 28.22
CA TYR A 386 -40.02 -13.97 29.19
C TYR A 386 -38.98 -13.02 28.61
N GLN A 387 -38.56 -13.26 27.36
CA GLN A 387 -37.62 -12.37 26.66
C GLN A 387 -38.20 -10.97 26.46
N GLU A 388 -39.47 -10.86 26.07
CA GLU A 388 -40.17 -9.58 25.90
C GLU A 388 -40.33 -8.84 27.24
N ILE A 389 -40.64 -9.55 28.33
CA ILE A 389 -40.71 -8.98 29.68
C ILE A 389 -39.36 -8.41 30.10
N ILE A 390 -38.27 -9.16 29.89
CA ILE A 390 -36.93 -8.69 30.23
C ILE A 390 -36.54 -7.48 29.39
N GLU A 391 -36.77 -7.51 28.08
CA GLU A 391 -36.45 -6.38 27.18
C GLU A 391 -37.20 -5.11 27.59
N ASN A 392 -38.53 -5.18 27.70
CA ASN A 392 -39.36 -4.02 28.03
C ASN A 392 -39.02 -3.44 29.40
N ASN A 393 -38.90 -4.27 30.44
CA ASN A 393 -38.58 -3.78 31.78
C ASN A 393 -37.15 -3.23 31.85
N THR A 394 -36.19 -3.87 31.18
CA THR A 394 -34.83 -3.32 31.10
C THR A 394 -34.84 -1.97 30.40
N ASP A 395 -35.59 -1.81 29.30
CA ASP A 395 -35.67 -0.56 28.55
C ASP A 395 -36.30 0.58 29.36
N ILE A 396 -37.35 0.29 30.14
CA ILE A 396 -38.03 1.25 31.01
C ILE A 396 -37.13 1.71 32.16
N TYR A 397 -36.46 0.75 32.83
CA TYR A 397 -35.75 1.02 34.08
C TYR A 397 -34.23 1.27 33.92
N LYS A 398 -33.66 1.16 32.70
CA LYS A 398 -32.21 1.39 32.45
C LYS A 398 -31.71 2.74 32.95
N ASP A 399 -32.54 3.78 32.81
CA ASP A 399 -32.21 5.17 33.15
C ASP A 399 -32.70 5.60 34.55
N HIS A 400 -33.22 4.65 35.35
CA HIS A 400 -33.82 4.96 36.65
C HIS A 400 -32.83 5.76 37.54
N PRO A 401 -33.17 7.02 37.90
CA PRO A 401 -32.23 7.94 38.54
C PRO A 401 -32.07 7.60 40.03
N GLY A 402 -31.11 6.71 40.33
CA GLY A 402 -30.77 6.35 41.71
C GLY A 402 -29.28 6.11 41.95
N ILE A 403 -28.61 5.41 41.05
CA ILE A 403 -27.45 4.58 41.43
C ILE A 403 -26.09 5.30 41.41
N ARG A 404 -26.00 6.51 40.84
CA ARG A 404 -24.75 7.30 40.75
C ARG A 404 -24.91 8.80 41.08
N LYS A 405 -25.79 9.18 42.00
CA LYS A 405 -25.80 10.56 42.53
C LYS A 405 -24.88 10.68 43.74
N GLY A 406 -23.60 10.91 43.48
CA GLY A 406 -22.58 11.22 44.48
C GLY A 406 -21.17 10.99 43.93
N LEU A 407 -20.19 11.82 44.31
CA LEU A 407 -18.79 11.66 43.86
C LEU A 407 -18.19 10.31 44.34
N PHE A 408 -18.69 9.74 45.44
CA PHE A 408 -18.32 8.43 46.01
C PHE A 408 -19.50 7.80 46.77
N PRO A 409 -20.46 7.13 46.10
CA PRO A 409 -21.57 6.46 46.78
C PRO A 409 -21.08 5.22 47.56
N SER A 410 -21.59 5.03 48.78
CA SER A 410 -21.27 3.85 49.61
C SER A 410 -21.88 2.58 48.99
N LYS A 411 -21.13 1.46 48.99
CA LYS A 411 -21.60 0.17 48.47
C LYS A 411 -22.96 -0.26 49.06
N LYS A 412 -23.21 0.06 50.33
CA LYS A 412 -24.47 -0.29 51.01
C LYS A 412 -25.67 0.50 50.48
N ASP A 413 -25.48 1.76 50.10
CA ASP A 413 -26.56 2.62 49.60
C ASP A 413 -26.95 2.24 48.17
N VAL A 414 -25.95 1.86 47.35
CA VAL A 414 -26.15 1.31 46.01
C VAL A 414 -26.94 0.00 46.07
N SER A 415 -26.57 -0.94 46.95
CA SER A 415 -27.30 -2.20 47.10
C SER A 415 -28.76 -2.00 47.53
N ARG A 416 -29.04 -1.08 48.46
CA ARG A 416 -30.42 -0.77 48.89
C ARG A 416 -31.29 -0.22 47.76
N GLN A 417 -30.71 0.55 46.85
CA GLN A 417 -31.45 1.10 45.72
C GLN A 417 -31.77 0.02 44.68
N TYR A 418 -30.86 -0.93 44.44
CA TYR A 418 -31.15 -2.07 43.58
C TYR A 418 -32.23 -2.98 44.16
N VAL A 419 -32.29 -3.16 45.49
CA VAL A 419 -33.37 -3.90 46.14
C VAL A 419 -34.72 -3.20 45.94
N LYS A 420 -34.80 -1.88 46.16
CA LYS A 420 -36.03 -1.12 45.90
C LYS A 420 -36.45 -1.16 44.43
N LEU A 421 -35.49 -1.16 43.51
CA LEU A 421 -35.77 -1.28 42.09
C LEU A 421 -36.27 -2.69 41.74
N ALA A 422 -35.73 -3.72 42.37
CA ALA A 422 -36.20 -5.10 42.23
C ALA A 422 -37.67 -5.22 42.69
N ASP A 423 -38.01 -4.66 43.86
CA ASP A 423 -39.38 -4.66 44.39
C ASP A 423 -40.37 -3.98 43.40
N LEU A 424 -39.97 -2.84 42.81
CA LEU A 424 -40.79 -2.11 41.81
C LEU A 424 -40.99 -2.90 40.51
N ILE A 425 -39.94 -3.58 40.04
CA ILE A 425 -40.02 -4.42 38.84
C ILE A 425 -40.90 -5.64 39.11
N GLU A 426 -40.78 -6.25 40.29
CA GLU A 426 -41.59 -7.38 40.72
C GLU A 426 -43.09 -7.02 40.77
N GLU A 427 -43.42 -5.87 41.38
CA GLU A 427 -44.80 -5.34 41.40
C GLU A 427 -45.34 -5.10 39.97
N GLY A 428 -44.52 -4.54 39.08
CA GLY A 428 -44.88 -4.30 37.68
C GLY A 428 -45.16 -5.60 36.91
N ILE A 429 -44.28 -6.59 37.01
CA ILE A 429 -44.43 -7.89 36.34
C ILE A 429 -45.68 -8.63 36.86
N ARG A 430 -45.92 -8.63 38.18
CA ARG A 430 -47.09 -9.28 38.79
C ARG A 430 -48.42 -8.63 38.36
N LYS A 431 -48.43 -7.30 38.18
CA LYS A 431 -49.61 -6.55 37.75
C LYS A 431 -49.99 -6.83 36.29
N ASP A 432 -48.99 -6.93 35.42
CA ASP A 432 -49.20 -7.10 33.99
C ASP A 432 -49.30 -8.58 33.56
N ASN A 433 -48.73 -9.51 34.35
CA ASN A 433 -48.66 -10.95 34.02
C ASN A 433 -49.02 -11.87 35.20
N PHE A 434 -50.30 -11.89 35.58
CA PHE A 434 -50.82 -12.66 36.74
C PHE A 434 -50.63 -14.19 36.67
N LYS A 435 -50.24 -14.75 35.52
CA LYS A 435 -50.07 -16.21 35.31
C LYS A 435 -48.67 -16.75 35.61
N ILE A 436 -47.69 -15.88 35.87
CA ILE A 436 -46.30 -16.29 36.12
C ILE A 436 -46.14 -16.66 37.61
N ASN A 437 -45.46 -17.79 37.89
CA ASN A 437 -45.20 -18.22 39.27
C ASN A 437 -44.16 -17.30 39.94
N THR A 438 -44.25 -17.16 41.26
CA THR A 438 -43.35 -16.32 42.08
C THR A 438 -41.87 -16.67 41.87
N TYR A 439 -41.53 -17.97 41.80
CA TYR A 439 -40.16 -18.41 41.52
C TYR A 439 -39.63 -17.92 40.17
N THR A 440 -40.46 -17.95 39.12
CA THR A 440 -40.06 -17.48 37.79
C THR A 440 -39.97 -15.96 37.75
N THR A 441 -40.84 -15.25 38.47
CA THR A 441 -40.75 -13.80 38.62
C THR A 441 -39.43 -13.38 39.26
N ASP A 442 -38.98 -14.06 40.33
CA ASP A 442 -37.73 -13.74 41.02
C ASP A 442 -36.52 -13.88 40.08
N ILE A 443 -36.46 -14.95 39.28
CA ILE A 443 -35.38 -15.15 38.29
C ILE A 443 -35.39 -14.04 37.22
N LEU A 444 -36.56 -13.63 36.75
CA LEU A 444 -36.68 -12.55 35.75
C LEU A 444 -36.24 -11.21 36.33
N VAL A 445 -36.62 -10.90 37.58
CA VAL A 445 -36.24 -9.67 38.28
C VAL A 445 -34.72 -9.62 38.47
N ASP A 446 -34.10 -10.72 38.88
CA ASP A 446 -32.63 -10.81 39.05
C ASP A 446 -31.89 -10.58 37.72
N GLU A 447 -32.38 -11.18 36.63
CA GLU A 447 -31.81 -10.98 35.29
C GLU A 447 -31.92 -9.52 34.84
N ILE A 448 -33.10 -8.89 34.98
CA ILE A 448 -33.34 -7.48 34.62
C ILE A 448 -32.41 -6.57 35.43
N ILE A 449 -32.29 -6.80 36.74
CA ILE A 449 -31.42 -6.01 37.61
C ILE A 449 -29.95 -6.17 37.21
N ASN A 450 -29.51 -7.37 36.84
CA ASN A 450 -28.15 -7.59 36.34
C ASN A 450 -27.90 -6.86 35.02
N ARG A 451 -28.84 -6.88 34.08
CA ARG A 451 -28.76 -6.11 32.83
C ARG A 451 -28.71 -4.61 33.07
N ILE A 452 -29.51 -4.07 34.00
CA ILE A 452 -29.46 -2.66 34.37
C ILE A 452 -28.11 -2.30 34.99
N LYS A 453 -27.54 -3.16 35.85
CA LYS A 453 -26.19 -2.98 36.41
C LYS A 453 -25.14 -2.92 35.29
N GLU A 454 -25.20 -3.86 34.35
CA GLU A 454 -24.29 -3.91 33.20
C GLU A 454 -24.42 -2.66 32.32
N TYR A 455 -25.64 -2.28 31.94
CA TYR A 455 -25.93 -1.08 31.15
C TYR A 455 -25.31 0.19 31.77
N GLN A 456 -25.47 0.35 33.08
CA GLN A 456 -24.93 1.50 33.83
C GLN A 456 -23.41 1.41 34.03
N SER A 457 -22.82 0.22 33.97
CA SER A 457 -21.37 0.01 34.02
C SER A 457 -20.68 0.43 32.72
N TYR A 458 -21.34 0.27 31.57
CA TYR A 458 -20.85 0.73 30.27
C TYR A 458 -20.93 2.26 30.23
N GLY A 459 -19.79 2.92 30.40
CA GLY A 459 -19.68 4.37 30.35
C GLY A 459 -18.29 4.79 29.86
N TYR A 460 -18.17 6.04 29.43
CA TYR A 460 -16.88 6.57 29.02
C TYR A 460 -16.11 7.06 30.25
N TYR A 461 -15.09 6.30 30.66
CA TYR A 461 -14.22 6.62 31.79
C TYR A 461 -12.98 7.42 31.34
N TRP A 462 -12.44 8.26 32.23
CA TRP A 462 -11.29 9.12 31.94
C TRP A 462 -10.03 8.36 31.50
N TYR A 463 -9.83 7.13 31.97
CA TYR A 463 -8.68 6.31 31.61
C TYR A 463 -8.68 5.89 30.13
N PHE A 464 -9.82 5.94 29.43
CA PHE A 464 -9.86 5.70 27.98
C PHE A 464 -9.12 6.77 27.20
N ILE A 465 -9.08 8.01 27.70
CA ILE A 465 -8.32 9.10 27.08
C ILE A 465 -6.81 8.80 27.16
N LEU A 466 -6.34 8.35 28.32
CA LEU A 466 -4.93 7.97 28.51
C LEU A 466 -4.56 6.75 27.64
N LEU A 467 -5.43 5.74 27.59
CA LEU A 467 -5.22 4.56 26.73
C LEU A 467 -5.11 4.96 25.26
N ALA A 468 -6.02 5.79 24.78
CA ALA A 468 -6.02 6.27 23.40
C ALA A 468 -4.79 7.13 23.08
N PHE A 469 -4.34 7.96 24.02
CA PHE A 469 -3.10 8.73 23.88
C PHE A 469 -1.87 7.82 23.79
N GLY A 470 -1.75 6.81 24.67
CA GLY A 470 -0.66 5.84 24.64
C GLY A 470 -0.59 5.04 23.34
N LEU A 471 -1.73 4.52 22.86
CA LEU A 471 -1.79 3.77 21.60
C LEU A 471 -1.49 4.66 20.38
N SER A 472 -2.04 5.88 20.35
CA SER A 472 -1.75 6.86 19.30
C SER A 472 -0.26 7.21 19.23
N PHE A 473 0.40 7.38 20.39
CA PHE A 473 1.83 7.62 20.45
C PHE A 473 2.63 6.46 19.86
N ILE A 474 2.26 5.21 20.14
CA ILE A 474 2.89 4.03 19.53
C ILE A 474 2.68 4.04 18.00
N LEU A 475 1.45 4.28 17.54
CA LEU A 475 1.11 4.33 16.11
C LEU A 475 1.86 5.45 15.37
N SER A 476 2.13 6.59 16.02
CA SER A 476 2.92 7.68 15.41
C SER A 476 4.38 7.31 15.12
N HIS A 477 4.86 6.18 15.64
CA HIS A 477 6.21 5.66 15.38
C HIS A 477 6.26 4.70 14.18
N ILE A 478 5.12 4.31 13.60
CA ILE A 478 5.07 3.47 12.40
C ILE A 478 5.93 4.04 11.25
N PRO A 479 5.88 5.34 10.89
CA PRO A 479 6.72 5.89 9.84
C PRO A 479 8.22 5.73 10.11
N TYR A 480 8.65 5.79 11.37
CA TYR A 480 10.05 5.56 11.74
C TYR A 480 10.45 4.11 11.54
N PHE A 481 9.59 3.17 11.94
CA PHE A 481 9.82 1.75 11.71
C PHE A 481 9.88 1.39 10.22
N LEU A 482 9.01 1.99 9.40
CA LEU A 482 9.04 1.83 7.94
C LEU A 482 10.34 2.36 7.34
N LEU A 483 10.80 3.52 7.80
CA LEU A 483 12.03 4.16 7.33
C LEU A 483 13.28 3.34 7.67
N GLN A 484 13.32 2.70 8.84
CA GLN A 484 14.40 1.78 9.21
C GLN A 484 14.31 0.43 8.48
N SER A 485 13.11 -0.09 8.27
CA SER A 485 12.91 -1.30 7.47
C SER A 485 13.43 -1.10 6.04
N LYS A 486 13.18 0.05 5.42
CA LYS A 486 13.74 0.37 4.10
C LYS A 486 15.27 0.31 4.09
N LYS A 487 15.93 0.89 5.10
CA LYS A 487 17.40 0.83 5.24
C LYS A 487 17.95 -0.61 5.26
N LEU A 488 17.22 -1.56 5.86
CA LEU A 488 17.63 -2.97 5.87
C LEU A 488 17.64 -3.59 4.46
N PHE A 489 16.66 -3.24 3.62
CA PHE A 489 16.54 -3.76 2.26
C PHE A 489 17.41 -3.01 1.23
N GLN A 490 17.89 -1.81 1.56
CA GLN A 490 18.70 -0.97 0.67
C GLN A 490 19.96 -1.64 0.13
N ASN A 491 20.66 -2.49 0.90
CA ASN A 491 21.91 -3.11 0.44
C ASN A 491 21.73 -3.92 -0.85
N MET A 492 20.59 -4.60 -0.96
CA MET A 492 20.29 -5.45 -2.10
C MET A 492 19.88 -4.62 -3.32
N ASP A 493 19.17 -3.51 -3.10
CA ASP A 493 18.82 -2.58 -4.17
C ASP A 493 20.06 -1.79 -4.65
N MET A 494 20.97 -1.43 -3.74
CA MET A 494 22.28 -0.83 -4.04
C MET A 494 23.16 -1.77 -4.87
N GLU A 495 23.20 -3.07 -4.54
CA GLU A 495 23.95 -4.05 -5.34
C GLU A 495 23.38 -4.18 -6.76
N ASN A 496 22.05 -4.19 -6.90
CA ASN A 496 21.40 -4.19 -8.20
C ASN A 496 21.74 -2.96 -9.06
N GLU A 497 21.80 -1.77 -8.44
CA GLU A 497 22.15 -0.52 -9.11
C GLU A 497 23.63 -0.49 -9.52
N VAL A 498 24.54 -0.99 -8.66
CA VAL A 498 25.96 -1.16 -9.00
C VAL A 498 26.15 -2.08 -10.20
N ILE A 499 25.43 -3.21 -10.27
CA ILE A 499 25.51 -4.10 -11.44
C ILE A 499 25.01 -3.40 -12.71
N GLN A 500 23.99 -2.54 -12.60
CA GLN A 500 23.54 -1.73 -13.73
C GLN A 500 24.61 -0.72 -14.17
N PHE A 501 25.29 -0.07 -13.23
CA PHE A 501 26.42 0.82 -13.53
C PHE A 501 27.52 0.08 -14.28
N HIS A 502 27.85 -1.14 -13.88
CA HIS A 502 28.81 -1.95 -14.60
C HIS A 502 28.40 -2.19 -16.07
N SER A 503 27.13 -2.54 -16.31
CA SER A 503 26.64 -2.72 -17.68
C SER A 503 26.71 -1.44 -18.52
N ILE A 504 26.43 -0.28 -17.91
CA ILE A 504 26.54 1.03 -18.58
C ILE A 504 28.01 1.34 -18.90
N ILE A 505 28.90 1.20 -17.92
CA ILE A 505 30.34 1.46 -18.11
C ILE A 505 30.91 0.57 -19.21
N ILE A 506 30.53 -0.71 -19.29
CA ILE A 506 30.96 -1.60 -20.36
C ILE A 506 30.52 -1.10 -21.75
N MET A 507 29.32 -0.54 -21.86
CA MET A 507 28.84 0.04 -23.13
C MET A 507 29.58 1.34 -23.49
N LEU A 508 29.99 2.12 -22.49
CA LEU A 508 30.61 3.43 -22.68
C LEU A 508 32.13 3.40 -22.83
N MET A 509 32.83 2.47 -22.15
CA MET A 509 34.29 2.49 -22.01
C MET A 509 35.06 2.34 -23.32
N TYR A 510 34.41 1.87 -24.37
CA TYR A 510 34.99 1.71 -25.71
C TYR A 510 34.62 2.82 -26.68
N LEU A 511 33.77 3.76 -26.27
CA LEU A 511 33.39 4.89 -27.11
C LEU A 511 34.58 5.86 -27.21
N PRO A 512 34.85 6.40 -28.41
CA PRO A 512 35.95 7.33 -28.62
C PRO A 512 35.73 8.61 -27.80
N ARG A 513 36.82 9.15 -27.23
CA ARG A 513 36.82 10.37 -26.39
C ARG A 513 35.99 10.28 -25.11
N MET A 514 35.68 9.07 -24.63
CA MET A 514 35.04 8.88 -23.34
C MET A 514 35.95 9.37 -22.20
N ASN A 515 35.41 10.23 -21.34
CA ASN A 515 36.08 10.75 -20.15
C ASN A 515 35.28 10.40 -18.88
N VAL A 516 35.87 10.68 -17.72
CA VAL A 516 35.26 10.38 -16.42
C VAL A 516 33.99 11.20 -16.19
N SER A 517 33.94 12.46 -16.63
CA SER A 517 32.77 13.33 -16.44
C SER A 517 31.55 12.80 -17.19
N ILE A 518 31.70 12.38 -18.44
CA ILE A 518 30.61 11.79 -19.23
C ILE A 518 30.14 10.50 -18.55
N ILE A 519 31.05 9.65 -18.07
CA ILE A 519 30.63 8.44 -17.34
C ILE A 519 29.81 8.82 -16.10
N LEU A 520 30.23 9.82 -15.33
CA LEU A 520 29.48 10.29 -14.15
C LEU A 520 28.09 10.84 -14.49
N GLU A 521 27.96 11.65 -15.54
CA GLU A 521 26.66 12.16 -16.03
C GLU A 521 25.73 11.01 -16.43
N TRP A 522 26.27 9.98 -17.08
CA TRP A 522 25.51 8.78 -17.40
C TRP A 522 25.10 8.04 -16.12
N LEU A 523 26.03 7.79 -15.19
CA LEU A 523 25.71 7.15 -13.92
C LEU A 523 24.62 7.92 -13.16
N GLU A 524 24.65 9.26 -13.16
CA GLU A 524 23.59 10.10 -12.58
C GLU A 524 22.23 9.82 -13.23
N ASN A 525 22.16 9.86 -14.56
CA ASN A 525 20.92 9.61 -15.30
C ASN A 525 20.31 8.22 -15.05
N PHE A 526 21.16 7.23 -14.81
CA PHE A 526 20.75 5.84 -14.60
C PHE A 526 20.59 5.43 -13.14
N SER A 527 20.95 6.33 -12.21
CA SER A 527 20.91 6.10 -10.78
C SER A 527 19.55 6.42 -10.17
N GLU A 528 19.19 5.66 -9.15
CA GLU A 528 17.98 5.89 -8.34
C GLU A 528 18.37 6.11 -6.89
N ILE A 529 19.16 5.20 -6.30
CA ILE A 529 19.61 5.28 -4.90
C ILE A 529 20.82 6.20 -4.79
N PHE A 530 21.80 6.04 -5.67
CA PHE A 530 23.04 6.81 -5.62
C PHE A 530 22.92 8.20 -6.26
N ARG A 531 21.76 8.53 -6.85
CA ARG A 531 21.55 9.74 -7.64
C ARG A 531 21.95 11.02 -6.95
N TYR A 532 21.49 11.22 -5.71
CA TYR A 532 21.81 12.45 -4.99
C TYR A 532 23.32 12.60 -4.75
N SER A 533 23.99 11.51 -4.37
CA SER A 533 25.43 11.51 -4.08
C SER A 533 26.25 11.69 -5.37
N ILE A 534 25.82 11.09 -6.49
CA ILE A 534 26.43 11.27 -7.80
C ILE A 534 26.21 12.69 -8.33
N MET A 535 24.99 13.23 -8.24
CA MET A 535 24.66 14.61 -8.65
C MET A 535 25.52 15.63 -7.88
N GLU A 536 25.65 15.50 -6.56
CA GLU A 536 26.53 16.35 -5.77
C GLU A 536 28.01 16.21 -6.18
N CYS A 537 28.42 15.01 -6.62
CA CYS A 537 29.75 14.79 -7.18
C CYS A 537 29.90 15.49 -8.54
N VAL A 538 28.96 15.32 -9.46
CA VAL A 538 28.95 15.92 -10.81
C VAL A 538 28.99 17.46 -10.72
N ASP A 539 28.14 18.06 -9.88
CA ASP A 539 28.07 19.51 -9.67
C ASP A 539 29.40 20.12 -9.19
N ASN A 540 30.16 19.37 -8.38
CA ASN A 540 31.44 19.81 -7.83
C ASN A 540 32.66 19.29 -8.62
N PHE A 541 32.45 18.42 -9.60
CA PHE A 541 33.51 17.68 -10.27
C PHE A 541 34.47 18.62 -11.01
N SER A 542 33.93 19.64 -11.69
CA SER A 542 34.73 20.62 -12.44
C SER A 542 35.58 21.54 -11.56
N TYR A 543 35.33 21.60 -10.25
CA TYR A 543 36.09 22.45 -9.32
C TYR A 543 37.26 21.70 -8.67
N ASP A 544 37.02 20.50 -8.15
CA ASP A 544 38.02 19.66 -7.48
C ASP A 544 37.61 18.17 -7.55
N GLU A 545 38.22 17.45 -8.49
CA GLU A 545 37.91 16.04 -8.77
C GLU A 545 38.24 15.11 -7.58
N GLU A 546 39.38 15.33 -6.91
CA GLU A 546 39.83 14.48 -5.80
C GLU A 546 38.93 14.67 -4.58
N LEU A 547 38.57 15.91 -4.26
CA LEU A 547 37.63 16.22 -3.18
C LEU A 547 36.22 15.70 -3.49
N ALA A 548 35.75 15.83 -4.74
CA ALA A 548 34.44 15.35 -5.16
C ALA A 548 34.33 13.82 -4.97
N PHE A 549 35.33 13.06 -5.40
CA PHE A 549 35.35 11.62 -5.19
C PHE A 549 35.54 11.22 -3.73
N HIS A 550 36.33 11.95 -2.95
CA HIS A 550 36.45 11.70 -1.51
C HIS A 550 35.10 11.87 -0.81
N LYS A 551 34.38 12.97 -1.07
CA LYS A 551 33.04 13.21 -0.53
C LYS A 551 32.04 12.14 -0.96
N LEU A 552 32.10 11.70 -2.22
CA LEU A 552 31.23 10.64 -2.73
C LEU A 552 31.45 9.32 -1.98
N LYS A 553 32.71 8.92 -1.75
CA LYS A 553 33.08 7.72 -1.00
C LYS A 553 32.70 7.81 0.49
N GLU A 554 32.80 8.99 1.10
CA GLU A 554 32.36 9.22 2.48
C GLU A 554 30.83 9.17 2.63
N ALA A 555 30.11 9.73 1.65
CA ALA A 555 28.65 9.72 1.64
C ALA A 555 28.09 8.29 1.52
N GLU A 556 28.71 7.48 0.64
CA GLU A 556 28.29 6.12 0.30
C GLU A 556 29.41 5.08 0.50
N PRO A 557 29.62 4.61 1.74
CA PRO A 557 30.65 3.62 2.08
C PRO A 557 30.23 2.18 1.71
N PHE A 558 29.59 2.00 0.56
CA PHE A 558 29.20 0.69 0.03
C PHE A 558 30.31 0.15 -0.88
N LEU A 559 31.03 -0.87 -0.42
CA LEU A 559 32.27 -1.35 -1.05
C LEU A 559 32.18 -1.59 -2.58
N PRO A 560 31.13 -2.25 -3.13
CA PRO A 560 31.01 -2.42 -4.58
C PRO A 560 30.91 -1.09 -5.34
N PHE A 561 30.20 -0.10 -4.81
CA PHE A 561 30.10 1.23 -5.40
C PHE A 561 31.44 1.99 -5.28
N THR A 562 32.07 1.97 -4.10
CA THR A 562 33.39 2.58 -3.88
C THR A 562 34.45 2.07 -4.86
N ARG A 563 34.40 0.79 -5.24
CA ARG A 563 35.31 0.22 -6.25
C ARG A 563 35.11 0.83 -7.65
N ILE A 564 33.87 1.10 -8.05
CA ILE A 564 33.60 1.83 -9.30
C ILE A 564 34.26 3.20 -9.25
N ILE A 565 34.11 3.93 -8.14
CA ILE A 565 34.69 5.26 -7.96
C ILE A 565 36.22 5.23 -7.97
N GLN A 566 36.84 4.23 -7.34
CA GLN A 566 38.30 4.04 -7.38
C GLN A 566 38.80 3.75 -8.80
N ASN A 567 38.03 3.02 -9.60
CA ASN A 567 38.36 2.79 -11.01
C ASN A 567 38.20 4.09 -11.82
N LEU A 568 37.18 4.91 -11.55
CA LEU A 568 37.03 6.24 -12.15
C LEU A 568 38.21 7.16 -11.81
N GLU A 569 38.67 7.19 -10.56
CA GLU A 569 39.88 7.92 -10.13
C GLU A 569 41.15 7.44 -10.84
N ALA A 570 41.21 6.16 -11.21
CA ALA A 570 42.36 5.60 -11.93
C ALA A 570 42.36 5.94 -13.43
N CYS A 571 41.23 6.37 -14.01
CA CYS A 571 41.10 6.67 -15.44
C CYS A 571 42.10 7.72 -15.92
N ASP A 572 42.45 8.71 -15.13
CA ASP A 572 43.41 9.75 -15.53
C ASP A 572 44.83 9.20 -15.69
N LYS A 573 45.16 8.11 -14.99
CA LYS A 573 46.49 7.48 -15.01
C LYS A 573 46.62 6.41 -16.09
N VAL A 574 45.60 5.57 -16.24
CA VAL A 574 45.67 4.38 -17.11
C VAL A 574 44.76 4.44 -18.33
N GLY A 575 43.84 5.40 -18.40
CA GLY A 575 42.77 5.49 -19.38
C GLY A 575 41.54 4.66 -19.00
N VAL A 576 40.36 5.07 -19.46
CA VAL A 576 39.06 4.44 -19.14
C VAL A 576 39.05 2.94 -19.47
N GLU A 577 39.54 2.55 -20.64
CA GLU A 577 39.55 1.15 -21.07
C GLU A 577 40.34 0.25 -20.10
N LYS A 578 41.54 0.67 -19.70
CA LYS A 578 42.39 -0.13 -18.79
C LYS A 578 41.88 -0.10 -17.35
N ALA A 579 41.29 1.02 -16.92
CA ALA A 579 40.73 1.15 -15.57
C ALA A 579 39.55 0.18 -15.32
N PHE A 580 38.84 -0.22 -16.38
CA PHE A 580 37.68 -1.12 -16.32
C PHE A 580 37.87 -2.47 -17.02
N ASP A 581 39.09 -2.88 -17.35
CA ASP A 581 39.36 -4.13 -18.08
C ASP A 581 38.87 -5.39 -17.32
N GLU A 582 39.05 -5.42 -15.99
CA GLU A 582 38.53 -6.49 -15.14
C GLU A 582 37.01 -6.64 -15.26
N LEU A 583 36.31 -5.51 -15.41
CA LEU A 583 34.86 -5.47 -15.51
C LEU A 583 34.38 -6.12 -16.81
N ALA A 584 35.07 -5.83 -17.92
CA ALA A 584 34.77 -6.43 -19.21
C ALA A 584 34.99 -7.95 -19.18
N GLY A 585 36.06 -8.42 -18.52
CA GLY A 585 36.37 -9.85 -18.38
C GLY A 585 35.36 -10.65 -17.54
N GLN A 586 34.70 -10.01 -16.57
CA GLN A 586 33.76 -10.66 -15.65
C GLN A 586 32.28 -10.41 -16.00
N ARG A 587 31.98 -9.82 -17.15
CA ARG A 587 30.62 -9.41 -17.52
C ARG A 587 29.57 -10.52 -17.42
N ASP A 588 29.85 -11.67 -18.04
CA ASP A 588 28.88 -12.78 -18.08
C ASP A 588 28.57 -13.30 -16.67
N TYR A 589 29.60 -13.35 -15.81
CA TYR A 589 29.45 -13.64 -14.39
C TYR A 589 28.52 -12.63 -13.68
N TYR A 590 28.67 -11.32 -13.91
CA TYR A 590 27.80 -10.32 -13.28
C TYR A 590 26.34 -10.41 -13.75
N ILE A 591 26.12 -10.71 -15.04
CA ILE A 591 24.77 -10.91 -15.59
C ILE A 591 24.11 -12.16 -14.99
N GLU A 592 24.84 -13.28 -14.92
CA GLU A 592 24.34 -14.53 -14.32
C GLU A 592 24.07 -14.37 -12.83
N LYS A 593 25.01 -13.77 -12.10
CA LYS A 593 24.86 -13.45 -10.68
C LYS A 593 23.59 -12.62 -10.45
N ARG A 594 23.36 -11.57 -11.23
CA ARG A 594 22.13 -10.75 -11.12
C ARG A 594 20.86 -11.54 -11.41
N LYS A 595 20.86 -12.45 -12.38
CA LYS A 595 19.71 -13.34 -12.65
C LYS A 595 19.42 -14.23 -11.45
N GLN A 596 20.46 -14.83 -10.87
CA GLN A 596 20.35 -15.68 -9.69
C GLN A 596 19.87 -14.89 -8.47
N ASP A 597 20.43 -13.72 -8.21
CA ASP A 597 20.04 -12.86 -7.09
C ASP A 597 18.58 -12.41 -7.25
N ASN A 598 18.17 -11.97 -8.43
CA ASN A 598 16.77 -11.64 -8.71
C ASN A 598 15.84 -12.83 -8.44
N GLU A 599 16.24 -14.06 -8.77
CA GLU A 599 15.44 -15.26 -8.54
C GLU A 599 15.31 -15.62 -7.04
N ILE A 600 16.42 -15.58 -6.30
CA ILE A 600 16.45 -15.81 -4.85
C ILE A 600 15.59 -14.76 -4.15
N GLN A 601 15.80 -13.48 -4.47
CA GLN A 601 15.04 -12.36 -3.93
C GLN A 601 13.55 -12.54 -4.17
N LEU A 602 13.18 -12.84 -5.40
CA LEU A 602 11.79 -12.95 -5.76
C LEU A 602 11.11 -14.17 -5.14
N THR A 603 11.83 -15.28 -4.99
CA THR A 603 11.34 -16.47 -4.29
C THR A 603 11.09 -16.16 -2.82
N ASN A 604 12.03 -15.51 -2.14
CA ASN A 604 11.89 -15.11 -0.74
C ASN A 604 10.72 -14.12 -0.53
N LYS A 605 10.63 -13.08 -1.38
CA LYS A 605 9.51 -12.13 -1.38
C LYS A 605 8.19 -12.84 -1.67
N GLY A 606 8.19 -13.84 -2.54
CA GLY A 606 7.02 -14.64 -2.90
C GLY A 606 6.51 -15.51 -1.76
N VAL A 607 7.39 -16.17 -1.01
CA VAL A 607 7.00 -16.95 0.18
C VAL A 607 6.37 -16.03 1.23
N LEU A 608 7.01 -14.90 1.55
CA LEU A 608 6.47 -13.92 2.49
C LEU A 608 5.13 -13.37 2.02
N GLY A 609 5.02 -13.00 0.73
CA GLY A 609 3.79 -12.50 0.14
C GLY A 609 2.64 -13.52 0.22
N LYS A 610 2.91 -14.81 -0.01
CA LYS A 610 1.92 -15.89 0.13
C LYS A 610 1.43 -15.99 1.57
N VAL A 611 2.34 -16.07 2.54
CA VAL A 611 1.97 -16.14 3.97
C VAL A 611 1.08 -14.96 4.35
N LEU A 612 1.49 -13.74 4.00
CA LEU A 612 0.72 -12.52 4.30
C LEU A 612 -0.65 -12.48 3.62
N ALA A 613 -0.77 -13.04 2.41
CA ALA A 613 -2.03 -13.08 1.67
C ALA A 613 -3.07 -13.99 2.34
N TYR A 614 -2.64 -15.10 2.94
CA TYR A 614 -3.55 -16.04 3.61
C TYR A 614 -3.89 -15.69 5.05
N ILE A 615 -3.09 -14.83 5.73
CA ILE A 615 -3.38 -14.43 7.12
C ILE A 615 -4.81 -13.89 7.29
N PRO A 616 -5.29 -12.90 6.51
CA PRO A 616 -6.66 -12.41 6.64
C PRO A 616 -7.71 -13.50 6.49
N LEU A 617 -7.53 -14.42 5.53
CA LEU A 617 -8.44 -15.53 5.32
C LEU A 617 -8.49 -16.46 6.55
N PHE A 618 -7.32 -16.84 7.08
CA PHE A 618 -7.24 -17.69 8.26
C PHE A 618 -7.81 -17.02 9.51
N LEU A 619 -7.66 -15.71 9.66
CA LEU A 619 -8.26 -14.97 10.77
C LEU A 619 -9.78 -14.89 10.62
N THR A 620 -10.30 -14.64 9.42
CA THR A 620 -11.74 -14.67 9.16
C THR A 620 -12.32 -16.06 9.44
N ILE A 621 -11.69 -17.14 8.97
CA ILE A 621 -12.20 -18.49 9.23
C ILE A 621 -12.02 -18.87 10.71
N GLY A 622 -10.84 -18.64 11.28
CA GLY A 622 -10.53 -19.04 12.65
C GLY A 622 -11.25 -18.20 13.70
N LEU A 623 -10.99 -16.89 13.72
CA LEU A 623 -11.51 -16.00 14.76
C LEU A 623 -12.97 -15.62 14.54
N TYR A 624 -13.37 -15.35 13.29
CA TYR A 624 -14.71 -14.86 13.03
C TYR A 624 -15.73 -15.99 12.87
N LEU A 625 -15.35 -17.16 12.30
CA LEU A 625 -16.26 -18.28 12.11
C LEU A 625 -16.09 -19.39 13.17
N ILE A 626 -14.91 -20.02 13.29
CA ILE A 626 -14.75 -21.23 14.10
C ILE A 626 -14.93 -20.94 15.59
N ILE A 627 -14.25 -19.91 16.12
CA ILE A 627 -14.25 -19.65 17.57
C ILE A 627 -15.67 -19.40 18.14
N PRO A 628 -16.51 -18.51 17.56
CA PRO A 628 -17.87 -18.30 18.07
C PRO A 628 -18.70 -19.59 18.11
N PHE A 629 -18.60 -20.42 17.07
CA PHE A 629 -19.30 -21.71 17.00
C PHE A 629 -18.83 -22.68 18.08
N VAL A 630 -17.52 -22.79 18.29
CA VAL A 630 -16.96 -23.68 19.31
C VAL A 630 -17.36 -23.22 20.71
N LEU A 631 -17.23 -21.92 21.00
CA LEU A 631 -17.59 -21.35 22.30
C LEU A 631 -19.07 -21.57 22.62
N GLU A 632 -19.96 -21.31 21.66
CA GLU A 632 -21.38 -21.52 21.89
C GLU A 632 -21.73 -23.00 22.03
N SER A 633 -21.11 -23.88 21.25
CA SER A 633 -21.30 -25.33 21.39
C SER A 633 -20.88 -25.83 22.77
N VAL A 634 -19.75 -25.35 23.31
CA VAL A 634 -19.29 -25.68 24.66
C VAL A 634 -20.24 -25.12 25.71
N ARG A 635 -20.72 -23.87 25.55
CA ARG A 635 -21.70 -23.25 26.46
C ARG A 635 -23.00 -24.06 26.53
N MET A 636 -23.53 -24.48 25.37
CA MET A 636 -24.71 -25.34 25.28
C MET A 636 -24.50 -26.70 25.95
N PHE A 637 -23.34 -27.32 25.75
CA PHE A 637 -22.99 -28.59 26.39
C PHE A 637 -22.87 -28.47 27.91
N LEU A 638 -22.23 -27.40 28.41
CA LEU A 638 -22.13 -27.14 29.84
C LEU A 638 -23.51 -26.88 30.47
N SER A 639 -24.36 -26.08 29.81
CA SER A 639 -25.73 -25.86 30.30
C SER A 639 -26.51 -27.17 30.41
N TYR A 640 -26.33 -28.07 29.44
CA TYR A 640 -26.95 -29.39 29.45
C TYR A 640 -26.48 -30.26 30.62
N ILE A 641 -25.16 -30.29 30.89
CA ILE A 641 -24.61 -31.00 32.06
C ILE A 641 -25.16 -30.42 33.36
N THR A 642 -25.20 -29.09 33.50
CA THR A 642 -25.70 -28.47 34.74
C THR A 642 -27.17 -28.74 34.98
N GLN A 643 -27.97 -28.84 33.92
CA GLN A 643 -29.39 -29.19 34.01
C GLN A 643 -29.59 -30.66 34.38
N ILE A 644 -28.75 -31.58 33.86
CA ILE A 644 -28.78 -33.00 34.26
C ILE A 644 -28.35 -33.19 35.70
N ASN A 645 -27.28 -32.52 36.15
CA ASN A 645 -26.78 -32.65 37.52
C ASN A 645 -27.67 -31.91 38.55
N GLY A 646 -28.54 -31.03 38.09
CA GLY A 646 -29.53 -30.31 38.91
C GLY A 646 -30.90 -30.99 38.98
N MET A 647 -31.12 -32.06 38.22
CA MET A 647 -32.20 -33.04 38.42
C MET A 647 -31.72 -34.15 39.37
#